data_AF-A0A1H6EU51-F1
#
_entry.id   AF-A0A1H6EU51-F1
#
_cell.length_a   1.000
_cell.length_b   1.000
_cell.length_c   1.000
_cell.angle_alpha   90.00
_cell.angle_beta   90.00
_cell.angle_gamma   90.00
#
_symmetry.space_group_name_H-M   'P 1'
#
loop_
_entity.id
_entity.type
_entity.pdbx_description
1 polymer ?
#
loop_
_entity_poly.entity_id
_entity_poly.type
_entity_poly.pdbx_seq_one_letter_code
_entity_poly.pdbx_strand_id
1 'polypeptide(L)'
;MVDATFHILGPVRVCRPDGQQIRLTGMQRAVLAGLLLHVNAPVSRERLVEGLWEGPPPSAVANLQTYIAQLRKALPPETRLLTRGKAYLLEARAEEVDLLEFEQATRSARGAAEEGDLRTAVDRFERALAMWRGAPAEGTTLAGPMIARVAELEERLAAVRLDWAEAKLALGRPGEVPAEVIEDLGLFVADQPLRERAWRLLMLAHARAGQRDKALETFQRARSVLADQLGLEPGEELQRTQAAVLAGTLPASEPAPWSAGCRLPADIRHFTGREDELATLDGILQAEPSRAATTCVISGTGGVGKTSLAVHWAYRVRDRFPDGQLYVDLRGFSPVSAPLPVEEAVRVLLGLLQVPHHRMPATFEEQIALYRSLLAGRRVLVLLDNARNPDQVRPLLPPYPEALTLVTGRTALTGLIATEGAHLLRLAPLSGEQAGRLLARRLGRDRLDAERAAADDIIRTCAGLPLALGVIAARAIFNAGLPLAALAEELQAETTRLDALRTDELGTDLREVFGSSYRVLAPATARAFAHLGLAPGPDIGLPAAAGLIGHPVARARTLLQSLETAHLLWQHVPGRYQMHDLVRLYAIERAEHDLSAEDRSAAVRRLVDFHLHTSHDANRLLSPHRRVVIELGAAAPGCPPHALPDAAAAQSWFRAEHSCLLATQRLAAGHGLDVAAWQLAWTLDTFHLRHNLLQASVSTWRTAARAVEHVSDPDTHALVHQMLARACARAGHHEESLTHFAEALTRYEDSGDLAGQAHVQHALAIAWEDREEPERAVFHLEEALRLYAKLDDPVAEANALNSLGWNQALLTDFAGARRNCEQALVLQRRHGDRVGEAATLDSLGYIAHHGGEYAEALDHYQRALALRRENGNAGQEAETLSHLGDTYHALRRDAEAARVWSQALAIYQDQHRTAQTEHVQARLAALTAP
;
A
#
# COMPACT_ATOMS: atom_id res chain seq x y z
N MET A 1 12.92 -52.87 -29.92
CA MET A 1 14.19 -53.44 -30.39
C MET A 1 15.14 -52.28 -30.57
N VAL A 2 16.37 -52.41 -30.07
CA VAL A 2 17.40 -51.37 -30.16
C VAL A 2 18.06 -51.50 -31.54
N ASP A 3 18.02 -50.43 -32.34
CA ASP A 3 18.44 -50.45 -33.75
C ASP A 3 19.97 -50.35 -33.93
N ALA A 4 20.67 -49.76 -32.94
CA ALA A 4 22.13 -49.83 -32.74
C ALA A 4 22.48 -49.41 -31.32
N THR A 5 23.58 -49.95 -30.78
CA THR A 5 24.14 -49.50 -29.49
C THR A 5 25.43 -48.72 -29.71
N PHE A 6 25.52 -47.56 -29.07
CA PHE A 6 26.69 -46.68 -29.06
C PHE A 6 27.43 -46.82 -27.74
N HIS A 7 28.75 -46.90 -27.84
CA HIS A 7 29.63 -47.05 -26.70
C HIS A 7 30.65 -45.92 -26.70
N ILE A 8 30.67 -45.13 -25.63
CA ILE A 8 31.61 -44.03 -25.40
C ILE A 8 32.33 -44.10 -24.04
N LEU A 9 31.85 -44.91 -23.09
CA LEU A 9 32.51 -45.12 -21.79
C LEU A 9 33.68 -46.11 -21.92
N GLY A 10 34.65 -45.77 -22.77
CA GLY A 10 35.73 -46.60 -23.26
C GLY A 10 36.02 -46.29 -24.74
N PRO A 11 36.61 -47.23 -25.51
CA PRO A 11 36.82 -47.03 -26.94
C PRO A 11 35.50 -46.78 -27.68
N VAL A 12 35.47 -45.79 -28.58
CA VAL A 12 34.24 -45.42 -29.30
C VAL A 12 33.84 -46.51 -30.29
N ARG A 13 32.68 -47.14 -30.06
CA ARG A 13 32.16 -48.24 -30.89
C ARG A 13 30.67 -48.04 -31.19
N VAL A 14 30.26 -48.56 -32.34
CA VAL A 14 28.84 -48.70 -32.70
C VAL A 14 28.62 -50.15 -33.09
N CYS A 15 27.65 -50.79 -32.44
CA CYS A 15 27.29 -52.18 -32.69
C CYS A 15 25.89 -52.24 -33.28
N ARG A 16 25.72 -53.10 -34.29
CA ARG A 16 24.41 -53.45 -34.84
C ARG A 16 23.65 -54.38 -33.89
N PRO A 17 22.34 -54.59 -34.10
CA PRO A 17 21.53 -55.47 -33.25
C PRO A 17 22.03 -56.94 -33.24
N ASP A 18 22.74 -57.36 -34.29
CA ASP A 18 23.39 -58.67 -34.41
C ASP A 18 24.76 -58.77 -33.68
N GLY A 19 25.17 -57.69 -33.00
CA GLY A 19 26.44 -57.60 -32.28
C GLY A 19 27.65 -57.25 -33.16
N GLN A 20 27.49 -57.09 -34.48
CA GLN A 20 28.61 -56.73 -35.35
C GLN A 20 28.99 -55.25 -35.19
N GLN A 21 30.29 -55.00 -35.00
CA GLN A 21 30.83 -53.65 -34.87
C GLN A 21 30.99 -52.96 -36.24
N ILE A 22 30.50 -51.73 -36.35
CA ILE A 22 30.69 -50.89 -37.54
C ILE A 22 32.12 -50.33 -37.57
N ARG A 23 32.81 -50.52 -38.70
CA ARG A 23 34.16 -49.99 -38.91
C ARG A 23 34.11 -48.50 -39.26
N LEU A 24 34.63 -47.66 -38.36
CA LEU A 24 34.74 -46.21 -38.53
C LEU A 24 36.21 -45.79 -38.62
N THR A 25 36.51 -44.80 -39.47
CA THR A 25 37.85 -44.20 -39.54
C THR A 25 38.16 -43.39 -38.26
N GLY A 26 39.44 -43.02 -38.04
CA GLY A 26 39.84 -42.23 -36.87
C GLY A 26 39.02 -40.94 -36.71
N MET A 27 38.88 -40.16 -37.78
CA MET A 27 38.08 -38.93 -37.76
C MET A 27 36.57 -39.17 -37.64
N GLN A 28 36.04 -40.25 -38.22
CA GLN A 28 34.63 -40.60 -38.02
C GLN A 28 34.35 -40.95 -36.56
N ARG A 29 35.25 -41.69 -35.89
CA ARG A 29 35.14 -41.98 -34.45
C ARG A 29 35.21 -40.72 -33.61
N ALA A 30 36.12 -39.79 -33.92
CA ALA A 30 36.24 -38.53 -33.19
C ALA A 30 34.98 -37.65 -33.33
N VAL A 31 34.43 -37.52 -34.55
CA VAL A 31 33.17 -36.78 -34.78
C VAL A 31 32.00 -37.44 -34.03
N LEU A 32 31.90 -38.76 -34.08
CA LEU A 32 30.88 -39.50 -33.34
C LEU A 32 31.05 -39.32 -31.82
N ALA A 33 32.28 -39.34 -31.31
CA ALA A 33 32.58 -39.10 -29.92
C ALA A 33 32.09 -37.71 -29.47
N GLY A 34 32.41 -36.67 -30.23
CA GLY A 34 31.95 -35.30 -29.94
C GLY A 34 30.42 -35.16 -29.91
N LEU A 35 29.70 -35.94 -30.73
CA LEU A 35 28.24 -35.99 -30.70
C LEU A 35 27.69 -36.80 -29.52
N LEU A 36 28.31 -37.93 -29.18
CA LEU A 36 27.90 -38.79 -28.07
C LEU A 36 28.17 -38.14 -26.69
N LEU A 37 29.24 -37.37 -26.54
CA LEU A 37 29.51 -36.57 -25.32
C LEU A 37 28.43 -35.52 -25.03
N HIS A 38 27.65 -35.17 -26.05
CA HIS A 38 26.54 -34.23 -26.04
C HIS A 38 25.26 -34.85 -26.63
N VAL A 39 25.06 -36.17 -26.45
CA VAL A 39 23.89 -36.88 -26.96
C VAL A 39 22.60 -36.20 -26.49
N ASN A 40 21.58 -36.15 -27.36
CA ASN A 40 20.33 -35.42 -27.16
C ASN A 40 20.46 -33.88 -27.01
N ALA A 41 21.64 -33.30 -27.24
CA ALA A 41 21.85 -31.85 -27.30
C ALA A 41 22.45 -31.41 -28.66
N PRO A 42 22.01 -30.28 -29.25
CA PRO A 42 22.56 -29.80 -30.50
C PRO A 42 23.98 -29.24 -30.30
N VAL A 43 24.95 -29.76 -31.05
CA VAL A 43 26.35 -29.31 -31.03
C VAL A 43 26.64 -28.47 -32.27
N SER A 44 27.07 -27.22 -32.10
CA SER A 44 27.38 -26.33 -33.21
C SER A 44 28.57 -26.83 -34.03
N ARG A 45 28.62 -26.45 -35.31
CA ARG A 45 29.76 -26.77 -36.18
C ARG A 45 31.06 -26.22 -35.61
N GLU A 46 31.02 -25.00 -35.08
CA GLU A 46 32.16 -24.33 -34.46
C GLU A 46 32.69 -25.16 -33.28
N ARG A 47 31.80 -25.62 -32.39
CA ARG A 47 32.19 -26.42 -31.22
C ARG A 47 32.71 -27.81 -31.58
N LEU A 48 32.19 -28.43 -32.63
CA LEU A 48 32.75 -29.68 -33.17
C LEU A 48 34.13 -29.44 -33.79
N VAL A 49 34.34 -28.33 -34.50
CA VAL A 49 35.65 -28.00 -35.06
C VAL A 49 36.68 -27.77 -33.95
N GLU A 50 36.37 -26.95 -32.95
CA GLU A 50 37.22 -26.76 -31.76
C GLU A 50 37.46 -28.06 -30.99
N GLY A 51 36.47 -28.95 -30.99
CA GLY A 51 36.51 -30.24 -30.29
C GLY A 51 37.32 -31.33 -30.99
N LEU A 52 37.67 -31.16 -32.27
CA LEU A 52 38.31 -32.18 -33.09
C LEU A 52 39.73 -31.79 -33.54
N TRP A 53 40.05 -30.50 -33.54
CA TRP A 53 41.35 -29.98 -33.98
C TRP A 53 41.88 -28.95 -32.97
N GLU A 54 43.11 -29.14 -32.47
CA GLU A 54 43.80 -28.14 -31.64
C GLU A 54 44.20 -26.87 -32.43
N GLY A 55 44.38 -27.01 -33.75
CA GLY A 55 44.58 -25.91 -34.70
C GLY A 55 43.80 -26.19 -35.98
N PRO A 56 42.56 -25.69 -36.12
CA PRO A 56 41.69 -26.09 -37.23
C PRO A 56 42.20 -25.55 -38.57
N PRO A 57 42.34 -26.39 -39.63
CA PRO A 57 42.69 -25.90 -40.96
C PRO A 57 41.57 -25.01 -41.52
N PRO A 58 41.86 -24.14 -42.51
CA PRO A 58 40.83 -23.33 -43.17
C PRO A 58 39.67 -24.14 -43.76
N SER A 59 39.91 -25.42 -44.07
CA SER A 59 38.92 -26.38 -44.59
C SER A 59 38.18 -27.19 -43.51
N ALA A 60 38.38 -26.93 -42.21
CA ALA A 60 37.84 -27.75 -41.12
C ALA A 60 36.32 -27.92 -41.18
N VAL A 61 35.58 -26.86 -41.50
CA VAL A 61 34.11 -26.91 -41.63
C VAL A 61 33.67 -27.80 -42.80
N ALA A 62 34.36 -27.73 -43.95
CA ALA A 62 34.06 -28.57 -45.11
C ALA A 62 34.42 -30.05 -44.85
N ASN A 63 35.52 -30.29 -44.15
CA ASN A 63 35.93 -31.64 -43.72
C ASN A 63 34.93 -32.23 -42.72
N LEU A 64 34.46 -31.44 -41.74
CA LEU A 64 33.43 -31.86 -40.78
C LEU A 64 32.13 -32.28 -41.50
N GLN A 65 31.66 -31.50 -42.47
CA GLN A 65 30.48 -31.86 -43.27
C GLN A 65 30.68 -33.17 -44.03
N THR A 66 31.87 -33.39 -44.57
CA THR A 66 32.25 -34.63 -45.26
C THR A 66 32.22 -35.83 -44.30
N TYR A 67 32.79 -35.69 -43.10
CA TYR A 67 32.76 -36.76 -42.09
C TYR A 67 31.35 -37.05 -41.57
N ILE A 68 30.50 -36.04 -41.41
CA ILE A 68 29.08 -36.23 -41.06
C ILE A 68 28.33 -36.99 -42.16
N ALA A 69 28.56 -36.65 -43.44
CA ALA A 69 27.97 -37.38 -44.56
C ALA A 69 28.44 -38.85 -44.62
N GLN A 70 29.73 -39.09 -44.35
CA GLN A 70 30.27 -40.45 -44.26
C GLN A 70 29.71 -41.23 -43.07
N LEU A 71 29.56 -40.60 -41.90
CA LEU A 71 28.93 -41.20 -40.73
C LEU A 71 27.48 -41.61 -41.01
N ARG A 72 26.69 -40.74 -41.64
CA ARG A 72 25.31 -41.07 -42.06
C ARG A 72 25.23 -42.28 -42.99
N LYS A 73 26.26 -42.48 -43.83
CA LYS A 73 26.34 -43.64 -44.73
C LYS A 73 26.78 -44.92 -44.02
N ALA A 74 27.62 -44.80 -42.99
CA ALA A 74 28.17 -45.94 -42.26
C ALA A 74 27.23 -46.46 -41.15
N LEU A 75 26.47 -45.57 -40.51
CA LEU A 75 25.51 -45.89 -39.46
C LEU A 75 24.21 -46.46 -40.03
N PRO A 76 23.43 -47.23 -39.26
CA PRO A 76 22.12 -47.71 -39.70
C PRO A 76 21.18 -46.55 -40.07
N PRO A 77 20.33 -46.70 -41.09
CA PRO A 77 19.45 -45.63 -41.58
C PRO A 77 18.46 -45.11 -40.53
N GLU A 78 18.18 -45.89 -39.49
CA GLU A 78 17.33 -45.55 -38.34
C GLU A 78 18.03 -44.59 -37.35
N THR A 79 19.34 -44.39 -37.49
CA THR A 79 20.12 -43.50 -36.61
C THR A 79 19.70 -42.05 -36.79
N ARG A 80 19.22 -41.42 -35.71
CA ARG A 80 18.72 -40.04 -35.70
C ARG A 80 19.85 -38.99 -35.62
N LEU A 81 20.72 -38.95 -36.63
CA LEU A 81 21.76 -37.93 -36.77
C LEU A 81 21.25 -36.73 -37.59
N LEU A 82 20.64 -35.77 -36.90
CA LEU A 82 19.92 -34.63 -37.48
C LEU A 82 20.84 -33.42 -37.68
N THR A 83 20.54 -32.62 -38.72
CA THR A 83 21.10 -31.27 -38.87
C THR A 83 20.03 -30.26 -38.42
N ARG A 84 20.31 -29.46 -37.39
CA ARG A 84 19.43 -28.37 -36.93
C ARG A 84 20.14 -27.04 -37.14
N GLY A 85 19.81 -26.34 -38.22
CA GLY A 85 20.46 -25.07 -38.59
C GLY A 85 21.98 -25.24 -38.77
N LYS A 86 22.77 -24.56 -37.93
CA LYS A 86 24.25 -24.63 -37.91
C LYS A 86 24.81 -25.68 -36.92
N ALA A 87 23.97 -26.59 -36.41
CA ALA A 87 24.36 -27.63 -35.45
C ALA A 87 24.00 -29.03 -35.94
N TYR A 88 24.66 -30.03 -35.33
CA TYR A 88 24.35 -31.44 -35.47
C TYR A 88 23.84 -32.00 -34.15
N LEU A 89 22.88 -32.91 -34.21
CA LEU A 89 22.25 -33.53 -33.05
C LEU A 89 22.17 -35.03 -33.28
N LEU A 90 22.66 -35.82 -32.33
CA LEU A 90 22.45 -37.26 -32.27
C LEU A 90 21.37 -37.54 -31.23
N GLU A 91 20.17 -37.93 -31.67
CA GLU A 91 19.08 -38.31 -30.78
C GLU A 91 19.12 -39.81 -30.49
N ALA A 92 19.19 -40.18 -29.20
CA ALA A 92 19.23 -41.56 -28.78
C ALA A 92 18.42 -41.79 -27.49
N ARG A 93 17.82 -42.98 -27.38
CA ARG A 93 17.17 -43.47 -26.17
C ARG A 93 18.22 -43.93 -25.16
N ALA A 94 17.83 -44.06 -23.89
CA ALA A 94 18.76 -44.42 -22.84
C ALA A 94 19.43 -45.78 -23.06
N GLU A 95 18.71 -46.75 -23.61
CA GLU A 95 19.22 -48.10 -23.89
C GLU A 95 20.12 -48.18 -25.14
N GLU A 96 20.16 -47.10 -25.94
CA GLU A 96 20.95 -47.03 -27.16
C GLU A 96 22.37 -46.52 -26.90
N VAL A 97 22.64 -45.85 -25.77
CA VAL A 97 23.96 -45.24 -25.48
C VAL A 97 24.38 -45.55 -24.05
N ASP A 98 25.57 -46.16 -23.89
CA ASP A 98 26.10 -46.54 -22.58
C ASP A 98 26.24 -45.35 -21.60
N LEU A 99 26.55 -44.15 -22.11
CA LEU A 99 26.55 -42.92 -21.31
C LEU A 99 25.18 -42.57 -20.72
N LEU A 100 24.10 -42.69 -21.49
CA LEU A 100 22.75 -42.40 -21.00
C LEU A 100 22.26 -43.48 -20.04
N GLU A 101 22.58 -44.74 -20.33
CA GLU A 101 22.28 -45.87 -19.43
C GLU A 101 23.02 -45.71 -18.09
N PHE A 102 24.28 -45.27 -18.11
CA PHE A 102 25.06 -44.95 -16.93
C PHE A 102 24.43 -43.82 -16.10
N GLU A 103 24.01 -42.73 -16.75
CA GLU A 103 23.35 -41.61 -16.07
C GLU A 103 22.00 -42.01 -15.47
N GLN A 104 21.25 -42.91 -16.13
CA GLN A 104 20.00 -43.44 -15.59
C GLN A 104 20.23 -44.40 -14.43
N ALA A 105 21.18 -45.34 -14.56
CA ALA A 105 21.53 -46.30 -13.52
C ALA A 105 22.05 -45.59 -12.26
N THR A 106 22.88 -44.56 -12.42
CA THR A 106 23.41 -43.76 -11.30
C THR A 106 22.31 -43.00 -10.57
N ARG A 107 21.41 -42.32 -11.29
CA ARG A 107 20.26 -41.63 -10.68
C ARG A 107 19.36 -42.61 -9.92
N SER A 108 19.09 -43.76 -10.53
CA SER A 108 18.28 -44.82 -9.94
C SER A 108 18.93 -45.46 -8.71
N ALA A 109 20.27 -45.59 -8.69
CA ALA A 109 21.03 -46.10 -7.54
C ALA A 109 21.00 -45.12 -6.36
N ARG A 110 21.20 -43.82 -6.63
CA ARG A 110 21.13 -42.77 -5.60
C ARG A 110 19.73 -42.66 -4.98
N GLY A 111 18.68 -42.69 -5.80
CA GLY A 111 17.30 -42.72 -5.29
C GLY A 111 17.02 -43.92 -4.38
N ALA A 112 17.49 -45.12 -4.75
CA ALA A 112 17.36 -46.30 -3.88
C ALA A 112 18.13 -46.16 -2.56
N ALA A 113 19.32 -45.54 -2.58
CA ALA A 113 20.10 -45.28 -1.38
C ALA A 113 19.40 -44.29 -0.43
N GLU A 114 18.78 -43.24 -0.98
CA GLU A 114 17.98 -42.26 -0.22
C GLU A 114 16.73 -42.88 0.40
N GLU A 115 16.08 -43.80 -0.29
CA GLU A 115 14.94 -44.57 0.20
C GLU A 115 15.33 -45.68 1.22
N GLY A 116 16.63 -45.87 1.46
CA GLY A 116 17.16 -46.89 2.37
C GLY A 116 17.24 -48.31 1.79
N ASP A 117 16.89 -48.50 0.50
CA ASP A 117 17.06 -49.77 -0.21
C ASP A 117 18.50 -49.92 -0.72
N LEU A 118 19.41 -50.18 0.23
CA LEU A 118 20.84 -50.30 -0.03
C LEU A 118 21.20 -51.46 -0.96
N ARG A 119 20.40 -52.53 -1.00
CA ARG A 119 20.66 -53.67 -1.92
C ARG A 119 20.45 -53.24 -3.36
N THR A 120 19.28 -52.66 -3.63
CA THR A 120 18.97 -52.14 -4.96
C THR A 120 19.93 -51.02 -5.38
N ALA A 121 20.37 -50.19 -4.42
CA ALA A 121 21.39 -49.17 -4.69
C ALA A 121 22.72 -49.79 -5.14
N VAL A 122 23.23 -50.78 -4.41
CA VAL A 122 24.48 -51.48 -4.75
C VAL A 122 24.39 -52.15 -6.12
N ASP A 123 23.33 -52.93 -6.38
CA ASP A 123 23.14 -53.62 -7.67
C ASP A 123 23.14 -52.64 -8.87
N ARG A 124 22.48 -51.48 -8.70
CA ARG A 124 22.41 -50.44 -9.74
C ARG A 124 23.74 -49.72 -9.93
N PHE A 125 24.48 -49.46 -8.85
CA PHE A 125 25.82 -48.90 -8.94
C PHE A 125 26.81 -49.86 -9.62
N GLU A 126 26.76 -51.16 -9.29
CA GLU A 126 27.60 -52.17 -9.94
C GLU A 126 27.30 -52.27 -11.45
N ARG A 127 26.02 -52.23 -11.82
CA ARG A 127 25.62 -52.14 -13.23
C ARG A 127 26.16 -50.90 -13.91
N ALA A 128 26.11 -49.73 -13.24
CA ALA A 128 26.64 -48.48 -13.78
C ALA A 128 28.15 -48.54 -13.99
N LEU A 129 28.90 -49.07 -13.01
CA LEU A 129 30.36 -49.22 -13.08
C LEU A 129 30.78 -50.21 -14.17
N ALA A 130 30.03 -51.30 -14.37
CA ALA A 130 30.32 -52.31 -15.40
C ALA A 130 30.21 -51.79 -16.85
N MET A 131 29.56 -50.64 -17.08
CA MET A 131 29.47 -50.02 -18.41
C MET A 131 30.81 -49.39 -18.85
N TRP A 132 31.68 -49.06 -17.90
CA TRP A 132 32.97 -48.43 -18.13
C TRP A 132 34.01 -49.49 -18.51
N ARG A 133 34.63 -49.32 -19.67
CA ARG A 133 35.62 -50.25 -20.25
C ARG A 133 37.01 -49.65 -20.42
N GLY A 134 37.19 -48.42 -19.96
CA GLY A 134 38.38 -47.60 -20.14
C GLY A 134 38.04 -46.12 -19.99
N ALA A 135 38.98 -45.25 -20.39
CA ALA A 135 38.74 -43.80 -20.41
C ALA A 135 37.63 -43.45 -21.42
N PRO A 136 36.78 -42.44 -21.16
CA PRO A 136 35.76 -42.03 -22.13
C PRO A 136 36.39 -41.63 -23.45
N ALA A 137 35.80 -42.12 -24.54
CA ALA A 137 36.27 -41.90 -25.90
C ALA A 137 37.73 -42.34 -26.16
N GLU A 138 38.18 -43.40 -25.49
CA GLU A 138 39.55 -43.93 -25.60
C GLU A 138 39.97 -44.18 -27.05
N GLY A 139 41.21 -43.78 -27.37
CA GLY A 139 41.78 -43.96 -28.71
C GLY A 139 41.14 -43.07 -29.79
N THR A 140 40.48 -41.98 -29.40
CA THR A 140 40.03 -40.91 -30.30
C THR A 140 40.77 -39.61 -30.04
N THR A 141 41.09 -38.87 -31.10
CA THR A 141 41.75 -37.56 -30.99
C THR A 141 40.67 -36.50 -30.78
N LEU A 142 40.57 -36.01 -29.55
CA LEU A 142 39.66 -34.93 -29.14
C LEU A 142 40.49 -33.73 -28.66
N ALA A 143 39.93 -32.53 -28.80
CA ALA A 143 40.58 -31.27 -28.45
C ALA A 143 39.63 -30.37 -27.64
N GLY A 144 40.21 -29.35 -27.00
CA GLY A 144 39.50 -28.23 -26.38
C GLY A 144 38.28 -28.64 -25.53
N PRO A 145 37.05 -28.20 -25.90
CA PRO A 145 35.85 -28.42 -25.09
C PRO A 145 35.48 -29.90 -24.89
N MET A 146 35.95 -30.81 -25.76
CA MET A 146 35.65 -32.24 -25.65
C MET A 146 36.52 -32.94 -24.60
N ILE A 147 37.77 -32.51 -24.43
CA ILE A 147 38.66 -33.02 -23.36
C ILE A 147 38.07 -32.66 -21.99
N ALA A 148 37.59 -31.43 -21.82
CA ALA A 148 36.96 -30.99 -20.57
C ALA A 148 35.72 -31.84 -20.24
N ARG A 149 34.93 -32.21 -21.25
CA ARG A 149 33.76 -33.09 -21.07
C ARG A 149 34.16 -34.52 -20.72
N VAL A 150 35.25 -35.04 -21.28
CA VAL A 150 35.81 -36.36 -20.90
C VAL A 150 36.27 -36.33 -19.43
N ALA A 151 37.00 -35.30 -19.01
CA ALA A 151 37.44 -35.15 -17.62
C ALA A 151 36.25 -35.05 -16.63
N GLU A 152 35.16 -34.36 -17.03
CA GLU A 152 33.94 -34.32 -16.22
C GLU A 152 33.31 -35.71 -16.05
N LEU A 153 33.33 -36.54 -17.10
CA LEU A 153 32.84 -37.93 -17.01
C LEU A 153 33.73 -38.77 -16.09
N GLU A 154 35.04 -38.62 -16.16
CA GLU A 154 35.98 -39.30 -15.25
C GLU A 154 35.77 -38.90 -13.78
N GLU A 155 35.52 -37.61 -13.51
CA GLU A 155 35.13 -37.15 -12.18
C GLU A 155 33.83 -37.79 -11.71
N ARG A 156 32.83 -37.89 -12.60
CA ARG A 156 31.55 -38.55 -12.28
C ARG A 156 31.72 -40.04 -12.01
N LEU A 157 32.50 -40.77 -12.81
CA LEU A 157 32.82 -42.19 -12.54
C LEU A 157 33.38 -42.33 -11.12
N ALA A 158 34.30 -41.45 -10.79
CA ALA A 158 35.02 -41.54 -9.55
C ALA A 158 34.14 -41.17 -8.35
N ALA A 159 33.20 -40.23 -8.50
CA ALA A 159 32.13 -39.99 -7.52
C ALA A 159 31.20 -41.22 -7.35
N VAL A 160 30.81 -41.87 -8.45
CA VAL A 160 29.96 -43.08 -8.43
C VAL A 160 30.65 -44.26 -7.74
N ARG A 161 31.96 -44.45 -7.94
CA ARG A 161 32.75 -45.45 -7.20
C ARG A 161 32.71 -45.22 -5.68
N LEU A 162 32.82 -43.96 -5.23
CA LEU A 162 32.75 -43.63 -3.81
C LEU A 162 31.34 -43.82 -3.24
N ASP A 163 30.30 -43.47 -4.01
CA ASP A 163 28.90 -43.71 -3.61
C ASP A 163 28.60 -45.22 -3.50
N TRP A 164 29.09 -46.03 -4.44
CA TRP A 164 29.01 -47.49 -4.41
C TRP A 164 29.69 -48.06 -3.16
N ALA A 165 30.93 -47.64 -2.89
CA ALA A 165 31.69 -48.11 -1.73
C ALA A 165 30.99 -47.76 -0.41
N GLU A 166 30.41 -46.55 -0.31
CA GLU A 166 29.65 -46.11 0.86
C GLU A 166 28.36 -46.93 1.05
N ALA A 167 27.59 -47.15 -0.02
CA ALA A 167 26.39 -47.98 0.00
C ALA A 167 26.71 -49.43 0.38
N LYS A 168 27.80 -50.00 -0.16
CA LYS A 168 28.24 -51.36 0.11
C LYS A 168 28.74 -51.54 1.55
N LEU A 169 29.47 -50.55 2.08
CA LEU A 169 29.84 -50.52 3.49
C LEU A 169 28.61 -50.42 4.40
N ALA A 170 27.60 -49.63 4.03
CA ALA A 170 26.37 -49.47 4.80
C ALA A 170 25.47 -50.73 4.75
N LEU A 171 25.48 -51.47 3.64
CA LEU A 171 24.75 -52.72 3.47
C LEU A 171 25.36 -53.89 4.27
N GLY A 172 26.69 -53.92 4.39
CA GLY A 172 27.42 -54.97 5.10
C GLY A 172 27.19 -54.95 6.61
N ARG A 173 27.04 -56.13 7.22
CA ARG A 173 27.03 -56.26 8.69
C ARG A 173 28.41 -55.89 9.25
N PRO A 174 28.50 -55.35 10.48
CA PRO A 174 29.79 -55.16 11.15
C PRO A 174 30.57 -56.48 11.18
N GLY A 175 31.79 -56.49 10.62
CA GLY A 175 32.63 -57.70 10.47
C GLY A 175 32.56 -58.41 9.11
N GLU A 176 31.55 -58.11 8.27
CA GLU A 176 31.39 -58.67 6.91
C GLU A 176 31.60 -57.57 5.86
N VAL A 177 32.78 -56.95 5.86
CA VAL A 177 33.17 -56.02 4.78
C VAL A 177 33.69 -56.84 3.60
N PRO A 178 33.09 -56.74 2.39
CA PRO A 178 33.60 -57.43 1.22
C PRO A 178 35.04 -56.98 0.91
N ALA A 179 35.97 -57.94 0.78
CA ALA A 179 37.39 -57.65 0.53
C ALA A 179 37.61 -56.81 -0.74
N GLU A 180 36.73 -56.98 -1.73
CA GLU A 180 36.66 -56.19 -2.96
C GLU A 180 36.54 -54.67 -2.73
N VAL A 181 35.87 -54.21 -1.67
CA VAL A 181 35.72 -52.76 -1.39
C VAL A 181 37.03 -52.17 -0.88
N ILE A 182 37.76 -52.93 -0.05
CA ILE A 182 39.07 -52.50 0.47
C ILE A 182 40.09 -52.47 -0.67
N GLU A 183 40.07 -53.47 -1.55
CA GLU A 183 40.95 -53.54 -2.71
C GLU A 183 40.68 -52.41 -3.71
N ASP A 184 39.41 -52.18 -4.08
CA ASP A 184 39.01 -51.11 -5.01
C ASP A 184 39.37 -49.73 -4.46
N LEU A 185 39.01 -49.43 -3.21
CA LEU A 185 39.35 -48.16 -2.56
C LEU A 185 40.86 -48.00 -2.39
N GLY A 186 41.60 -49.08 -2.14
CA GLY A 186 43.06 -49.08 -2.06
C GLY A 186 43.73 -48.69 -3.38
N LEU A 187 43.25 -49.24 -4.49
CA LEU A 187 43.69 -48.83 -5.84
C LEU A 187 43.27 -47.40 -6.14
N PHE A 188 42.07 -46.99 -5.75
CA PHE A 188 41.54 -45.66 -5.99
C PHE A 188 42.35 -44.56 -5.28
N VAL A 189 42.73 -44.75 -4.02
CA VAL A 189 43.57 -43.77 -3.30
C VAL A 189 45.00 -43.73 -3.81
N ALA A 190 45.49 -44.81 -4.43
CA ALA A 190 46.81 -44.81 -5.08
C ALA A 190 46.79 -44.01 -6.40
N ASP A 191 45.70 -44.11 -7.17
CA ASP A 191 45.50 -43.36 -8.41
C ASP A 191 45.15 -41.88 -8.13
N GLN A 192 44.32 -41.61 -7.12
CA GLN A 192 43.77 -40.28 -6.82
C GLN A 192 43.98 -39.91 -5.34
N PRO A 193 45.25 -39.72 -4.92
CA PRO A 193 45.63 -39.56 -3.53
C PRO A 193 45.13 -38.26 -2.87
N LEU A 194 44.69 -37.28 -3.65
CA LEU A 194 44.20 -36.00 -3.11
C LEU A 194 42.73 -36.04 -2.67
N ARG A 195 42.03 -37.17 -2.85
CA ARG A 195 40.61 -37.27 -2.51
C ARG A 195 40.37 -37.82 -1.11
N GLU A 196 40.18 -36.90 -0.16
CA GLU A 196 39.95 -37.22 1.25
C GLU A 196 38.77 -38.17 1.51
N ARG A 197 37.68 -38.07 0.72
CA ARG A 197 36.51 -38.96 0.86
C ARG A 197 36.90 -40.43 0.64
N ALA A 198 37.81 -40.72 -0.29
CA ALA A 198 38.28 -42.08 -0.57
C ALA A 198 39.11 -42.63 0.61
N TRP A 199 40.02 -41.80 1.16
CA TRP A 199 40.77 -42.15 2.38
C TRP A 199 39.86 -42.43 3.57
N ARG A 200 38.81 -41.62 3.75
CA ARG A 200 37.79 -41.81 4.80
C ARG A 200 37.08 -43.16 4.63
N LEU A 201 36.62 -43.48 3.43
CA LEU A 201 35.93 -44.74 3.15
C LEU A 201 36.85 -45.95 3.31
N LEU A 202 38.11 -45.88 2.88
CA LEU A 202 39.09 -46.95 3.07
C LEU A 202 39.40 -47.18 4.56
N MET A 203 39.57 -46.10 5.31
CA MET A 203 39.74 -46.16 6.77
C MET A 203 38.53 -46.81 7.45
N LEU A 204 37.32 -46.42 7.06
CA LEU A 204 36.07 -46.99 7.58
C LEU A 204 35.94 -48.48 7.21
N ALA A 205 36.32 -48.86 5.99
CA ALA A 205 36.32 -50.25 5.53
C ALA A 205 37.25 -51.13 6.36
N HIS A 206 38.50 -50.70 6.57
CA HIS A 206 39.44 -51.40 7.45
C HIS A 206 38.92 -51.52 8.89
N ALA A 207 38.33 -50.45 9.41
CA ALA A 207 37.80 -50.44 10.77
C ALA A 207 36.60 -51.39 10.95
N ARG A 208 35.66 -51.43 9.98
CA ARG A 208 34.52 -52.36 9.98
C ARG A 208 34.93 -53.81 9.74
N ALA A 209 36.07 -54.04 9.07
CA ALA A 209 36.69 -55.37 8.92
C ALA A 209 37.47 -55.83 10.17
N GLY A 210 37.43 -55.07 11.28
CA GLY A 210 38.17 -55.39 12.50
C GLY A 210 39.68 -55.11 12.42
N GLN A 211 40.16 -54.49 11.34
CA GLN A 211 41.57 -54.20 11.08
C GLN A 211 41.94 -52.80 11.60
N ARG A 212 41.82 -52.59 12.91
CA ARG A 212 42.02 -51.27 13.55
C ARG A 212 43.39 -50.66 13.25
N ASP A 213 44.45 -51.47 13.25
CA ASP A 213 45.81 -51.00 12.97
C ASP A 213 45.93 -50.46 11.54
N LYS A 214 45.36 -51.16 10.56
CA LYS A 214 45.35 -50.73 9.15
C LYS A 214 44.51 -49.46 8.93
N ALA A 215 43.41 -49.30 9.67
CA ALA A 215 42.59 -48.09 9.60
C ALA A 215 43.38 -46.85 10.07
N LEU A 216 44.11 -46.95 11.19
CA LEU A 216 44.95 -45.85 11.68
C LEU A 216 46.17 -45.58 10.77
N GLU A 217 46.74 -46.63 10.19
CA GLU A 217 47.79 -46.50 9.17
C GLU A 217 47.27 -45.75 7.94
N THR A 218 46.03 -46.02 7.50
CA THR A 218 45.40 -45.31 6.38
C THR A 218 45.29 -43.81 6.65
N PHE A 219 44.89 -43.42 7.87
CA PHE A 219 44.85 -42.01 8.26
C PHE A 219 46.23 -41.36 8.24
N GLN A 220 47.26 -42.03 8.77
CA GLN A 220 48.62 -41.50 8.78
C GLN A 220 49.16 -41.30 7.35
N ARG A 221 48.89 -42.27 6.45
CA ARG A 221 49.23 -42.15 5.03
C ARG A 221 48.50 -40.99 4.37
N ALA A 222 47.18 -40.88 4.58
CA ALA A 222 46.39 -39.77 4.04
C ALA A 222 46.93 -38.40 4.52
N ARG A 223 47.24 -38.28 5.81
CA ARG A 223 47.82 -37.07 6.40
C ARG A 223 49.16 -36.71 5.78
N SER A 224 50.07 -37.68 5.60
CA SER A 224 51.34 -37.43 4.94
C SER A 224 51.12 -36.92 3.53
N VAL A 225 50.27 -37.60 2.74
CA VAL A 225 50.07 -37.24 1.33
C VAL A 225 49.44 -35.85 1.17
N LEU A 226 48.44 -35.50 1.99
CA LEU A 226 47.80 -34.18 1.97
C LEU A 226 48.76 -33.07 2.44
N ALA A 227 49.56 -33.34 3.48
CA ALA A 227 50.55 -32.39 3.94
C ALA A 227 51.68 -32.19 2.91
N ASP A 228 52.18 -33.26 2.30
CA ASP A 228 53.29 -33.22 1.34
C ASP A 228 52.89 -32.57 0.01
N GLN A 229 51.67 -32.83 -0.49
CA GLN A 229 51.23 -32.35 -1.81
C GLN A 229 50.44 -31.04 -1.76
N LEU A 230 49.68 -30.77 -0.69
CA LEU A 230 48.82 -29.59 -0.57
C LEU A 230 49.19 -28.66 0.60
N GLY A 231 50.03 -29.09 1.54
CA GLY A 231 50.33 -28.32 2.75
C GLY A 231 49.16 -28.21 3.72
N LEU A 232 48.17 -29.09 3.60
CA LEU A 232 46.92 -29.07 4.37
C LEU A 232 46.86 -30.23 5.36
N GLU A 233 46.25 -29.98 6.52
CA GLU A 233 45.84 -31.05 7.43
C GLU A 233 44.56 -31.74 6.93
N PRO A 234 44.34 -33.03 7.24
CA PRO A 234 43.13 -33.75 6.88
C PRO A 234 41.86 -33.04 7.32
N GLY A 235 40.83 -33.00 6.48
CA GLY A 235 39.54 -32.38 6.79
C GLY A 235 38.80 -33.07 7.96
N GLU A 236 37.82 -32.36 8.52
CA GLU A 236 37.12 -32.77 9.74
C GLU A 236 36.46 -34.15 9.66
N GLU A 237 35.92 -34.56 8.51
CA GLU A 237 35.26 -35.86 8.38
C GLU A 237 36.25 -37.03 8.52
N LEU A 238 37.48 -36.87 8.01
CA LEU A 238 38.54 -37.86 8.13
C LEU A 238 39.10 -37.90 9.57
N GLN A 239 39.27 -36.72 10.20
CA GLN A 239 39.65 -36.62 11.61
C GLN A 239 38.58 -37.23 12.56
N ARG A 240 37.29 -36.98 12.31
CA ARG A 240 36.18 -37.58 13.07
C ARG A 240 36.16 -39.09 12.94
N THR A 241 36.43 -39.62 11.73
CA THR A 241 36.53 -41.07 11.51
C THR A 241 37.70 -41.66 12.30
N GLN A 242 38.86 -40.98 12.34
CA GLN A 242 39.98 -41.37 13.20
C GLN A 242 39.63 -41.38 14.68
N ALA A 243 38.98 -40.32 15.18
CA ALA A 243 38.53 -40.25 16.56
C ALA A 243 37.58 -41.40 16.91
N ALA A 244 36.64 -41.74 16.02
CA ALA A 244 35.72 -42.87 16.21
C ALA A 244 36.43 -44.24 16.23
N VAL A 245 37.41 -44.44 15.35
CA VAL A 245 38.26 -45.66 15.36
C VAL A 245 39.07 -45.75 16.66
N LEU A 246 39.61 -44.65 17.15
CA LEU A 246 40.33 -44.58 18.42
C LEU A 246 39.44 -44.84 19.63
N ALA A 247 38.21 -44.32 19.61
CA ALA A 247 37.21 -44.52 20.66
C ALA A 247 36.55 -45.92 20.63
N GLY A 248 36.70 -46.67 19.54
CA GLY A 248 36.00 -47.95 19.35
C GLY A 248 34.49 -47.79 19.11
N THR A 249 34.03 -46.58 18.80
CA THR A 249 32.62 -46.21 18.63
C THR A 249 32.32 -45.93 17.17
N LEU A 250 32.70 -46.85 16.28
CA LEU A 250 32.42 -46.70 14.84
C LEU A 250 30.93 -46.39 14.64
N PRO A 251 30.57 -45.21 14.12
CA PRO A 251 29.18 -44.82 14.03
C PRO A 251 28.44 -45.73 13.03
N ALA A 252 27.25 -46.19 13.43
CA ALA A 252 26.19 -46.42 12.45
C ALA A 252 25.90 -45.06 11.79
N SER A 253 25.66 -45.06 10.48
CA SER A 253 25.50 -43.83 9.69
C SER A 253 24.23 -43.06 10.11
N GLU A 254 24.31 -42.28 11.18
CA GLU A 254 23.36 -41.22 11.48
C GLU A 254 24.06 -39.86 11.29
N PRO A 255 23.45 -38.92 10.54
CA PRO A 255 23.98 -37.58 10.40
C PRO A 255 23.98 -36.88 11.77
N ALA A 256 25.12 -36.27 12.14
CA ALA A 256 25.26 -35.54 13.38
C ALA A 256 24.19 -34.43 13.51
N PRO A 257 23.70 -34.15 14.74
CA PRO A 257 22.72 -33.08 14.96
C PRO A 257 23.32 -31.73 14.56
N TRP A 258 22.61 -31.05 13.66
CA TRP A 258 22.91 -29.73 13.13
C TRP A 258 22.47 -28.67 14.15
N SER A 259 23.29 -27.66 14.40
CA SER A 259 22.85 -26.43 15.08
C SER A 259 23.13 -25.25 14.16
N ALA A 260 22.14 -24.79 13.38
CA ALA A 260 22.33 -23.65 12.47
C ALA A 260 22.66 -22.34 13.22
N GLY A 261 22.50 -22.32 14.54
CA GLY A 261 22.74 -21.14 15.37
C GLY A 261 21.73 -20.02 15.09
N CYS A 262 21.81 -18.95 15.87
CA CYS A 262 21.02 -17.74 15.62
C CYS A 262 21.74 -16.88 14.58
N ARG A 263 21.15 -16.68 13.39
CA ARG A 263 21.70 -15.87 12.29
C ARG A 263 20.88 -14.61 12.00
N LEU A 264 20.19 -14.08 13.01
CA LEU A 264 19.42 -12.84 12.92
C LEU A 264 20.34 -11.59 12.98
N PRO A 265 19.95 -10.47 12.34
CA PRO A 265 20.54 -9.16 12.59
C PRO A 265 20.41 -8.76 14.06
N ALA A 266 21.22 -7.81 14.54
CA ALA A 266 21.15 -7.36 15.93
C ALA A 266 19.76 -6.84 16.33
N ASP A 267 19.30 -7.20 17.54
CA ASP A 267 18.05 -6.68 18.09
C ASP A 267 18.14 -5.18 18.40
N ILE A 268 16.99 -4.51 18.40
CA ILE A 268 16.85 -3.08 18.66
C ILE A 268 16.74 -2.86 20.17
N ARG A 269 17.80 -2.30 20.76
CA ARG A 269 17.90 -2.01 22.20
C ARG A 269 16.74 -1.18 22.77
N HIS A 270 16.08 -0.36 21.95
CA HIS A 270 14.99 0.52 22.36
C HIS A 270 13.70 0.26 21.57
N PHE A 271 13.30 -1.01 21.42
CA PHE A 271 12.00 -1.35 20.86
C PHE A 271 10.85 -0.87 21.77
N THR A 272 9.88 -0.15 21.21
CA THR A 272 8.75 0.46 21.94
C THR A 272 7.46 0.41 21.14
N GLY A 273 6.34 0.18 21.84
CA GLY A 273 5.05 0.01 21.20
C GLY A 273 4.93 -1.36 20.54
N ARG A 274 3.81 -1.59 19.85
CA ARG A 274 3.49 -2.84 19.13
C ARG A 274 3.14 -4.04 19.99
N GLU A 275 2.66 -3.80 21.19
CA GLU A 275 2.27 -4.87 22.11
C GLU A 275 1.14 -5.76 21.52
N ASP A 276 0.18 -5.15 20.83
CA ASP A 276 -0.93 -5.87 20.17
C ASP A 276 -0.46 -6.70 18.98
N GLU A 277 0.44 -6.15 18.15
CA GLU A 277 1.00 -6.86 17.00
C GLU A 277 1.93 -8.01 17.46
N LEU A 278 2.69 -7.82 18.53
CA LEU A 278 3.47 -8.91 19.16
C LEU A 278 2.56 -10.00 19.73
N ALA A 279 1.46 -9.63 20.39
CA ALA A 279 0.48 -10.59 20.89
C ALA A 279 -0.20 -11.37 19.75
N THR A 280 -0.42 -10.71 18.61
CA THR A 280 -0.95 -11.37 17.40
C THR A 280 0.04 -12.41 16.85
N LEU A 281 1.32 -12.08 16.77
CA LEU A 281 2.37 -13.04 16.36
C LEU A 281 2.51 -14.19 17.36
N ASP A 282 2.43 -13.90 18.67
CA ASP A 282 2.42 -14.93 19.72
C ASP A 282 1.20 -15.86 19.56
N GLY A 283 0.03 -15.33 19.24
CA GLY A 283 -1.18 -16.10 18.97
C GLY A 283 -1.06 -17.01 17.73
N ILE A 284 -0.45 -16.53 16.65
CA ILE A 284 -0.18 -17.35 15.45
C ILE A 284 0.75 -18.53 15.80
N LEU A 285 1.75 -18.31 16.64
CA LEU A 285 2.66 -19.36 17.09
C LEU A 285 1.99 -20.39 18.02
N GLN A 286 0.95 -19.98 18.76
CA GLN A 286 0.23 -20.82 19.72
C GLN A 286 -0.95 -21.58 19.11
N ALA A 287 -1.37 -21.25 17.88
CA ALA A 287 -2.43 -21.95 17.18
C ALA A 287 -2.12 -23.44 16.99
N GLU A 288 -3.16 -24.29 16.94
CA GLU A 288 -2.97 -25.74 16.80
C GLU A 288 -2.12 -26.09 15.56
N PRO A 289 -1.22 -27.10 15.66
CA PRO A 289 -0.35 -27.47 14.56
C PRO A 289 -1.18 -27.90 13.35
N SER A 290 -1.10 -27.11 12.28
CA SER A 290 -1.69 -27.45 10.99
C SER A 290 -0.84 -28.53 10.29
N ARG A 291 -1.35 -29.16 9.22
CA ARG A 291 -0.55 -30.11 8.41
C ARG A 291 0.52 -29.43 7.54
N ALA A 292 0.55 -28.09 7.48
CA ALA A 292 1.46 -27.29 6.66
C ALA A 292 2.26 -26.28 7.49
N ALA A 293 3.37 -25.78 6.93
CA ALA A 293 4.18 -24.74 7.54
C ALA A 293 3.41 -23.43 7.71
N THR A 294 3.55 -22.79 8.88
CA THR A 294 2.91 -21.51 9.16
C THR A 294 3.70 -20.37 8.50
N THR A 295 3.02 -19.60 7.64
CA THR A 295 3.60 -18.40 7.02
C THR A 295 2.88 -17.15 7.50
N CYS A 296 3.63 -16.14 7.95
CA CYS A 296 3.10 -14.84 8.36
C CYS A 296 3.74 -13.72 7.54
N VAL A 297 2.91 -12.88 6.91
CA VAL A 297 3.33 -11.71 6.13
C VAL A 297 3.09 -10.45 6.96
N ILE A 298 4.16 -9.72 7.26
CA ILE A 298 4.12 -8.39 7.86
C ILE A 298 4.19 -7.35 6.74
N SER A 299 3.09 -6.62 6.54
CA SER A 299 2.94 -5.61 5.49
C SER A 299 2.78 -4.20 6.07
N GLY A 300 3.16 -3.16 5.32
CA GLY A 300 3.04 -1.77 5.76
C GLY A 300 3.97 -0.81 5.03
N THR A 301 3.80 0.49 5.26
CA THR A 301 4.54 1.56 4.59
C THR A 301 6.06 1.48 4.85
N GLY A 302 6.86 2.12 3.98
CA GLY A 302 8.30 2.29 4.23
C GLY A 302 8.55 3.01 5.55
N GLY A 303 9.51 2.55 6.35
CA GLY A 303 9.86 3.19 7.62
C GLY A 303 8.92 2.93 8.81
N VAL A 304 7.86 2.13 8.66
CA VAL A 304 6.90 1.80 9.74
C VAL A 304 7.44 0.85 10.82
N GLY A 305 8.61 0.22 10.58
CA GLY A 305 9.26 -0.69 11.53
C GLY A 305 8.96 -2.19 11.36
N LYS A 306 8.66 -2.66 10.14
CA LYS A 306 8.37 -4.09 9.87
C LYS A 306 9.54 -5.02 10.22
N THR A 307 10.73 -4.73 9.69
CA THR A 307 11.97 -5.47 9.97
C THR A 307 12.28 -5.44 11.46
N SER A 308 12.11 -4.27 12.09
CA SER A 308 12.28 -4.09 13.53
C SER A 308 11.38 -5.00 14.36
N LEU A 309 10.08 -5.05 14.04
CA LEU A 309 9.12 -5.94 14.70
C LEU A 309 9.47 -7.41 14.49
N ALA A 310 9.79 -7.79 13.24
CA ALA A 310 10.07 -9.18 12.89
C ALA A 310 11.32 -9.72 13.58
N VAL A 311 12.40 -8.94 13.57
CA VAL A 311 13.67 -9.28 14.26
C VAL A 311 13.44 -9.33 15.77
N HIS A 312 12.77 -8.33 16.35
CA HIS A 312 12.51 -8.29 17.79
C HIS A 312 11.67 -9.49 18.26
N TRP A 313 10.60 -9.81 17.53
CA TRP A 313 9.79 -11.00 17.82
C TRP A 313 10.61 -12.29 17.68
N ALA A 314 11.41 -12.41 16.63
CA ALA A 314 12.28 -13.56 16.41
C ALA A 314 13.25 -13.80 17.58
N TYR A 315 13.85 -12.75 18.15
CA TYR A 315 14.67 -12.88 19.36
C TYR A 315 13.86 -13.38 20.57
N ARG A 316 12.64 -12.85 20.77
CA ARG A 316 11.77 -13.20 21.90
C ARG A 316 11.33 -14.67 21.88
N VAL A 317 11.14 -15.27 20.71
CA VAL A 317 10.68 -16.67 20.56
C VAL A 317 11.81 -17.66 20.27
N ARG A 318 13.08 -17.25 20.42
CA ARG A 318 14.26 -18.07 20.08
C ARG A 318 14.23 -19.47 20.70
N ASP A 319 13.79 -19.60 21.96
CA ASP A 319 13.74 -20.89 22.67
C ASP A 319 12.72 -21.88 22.06
N ARG A 320 11.80 -21.39 21.21
CA ARG A 320 10.81 -22.21 20.50
C ARG A 320 11.35 -22.82 19.21
N PHE A 321 12.45 -22.29 18.68
CA PHE A 321 13.10 -22.73 17.44
C PHE A 321 14.56 -23.14 17.70
N PRO A 322 14.78 -24.23 18.48
CA PRO A 322 16.12 -24.64 18.89
C PRO A 322 17.02 -25.08 17.74
N ASP A 323 16.43 -25.50 16.61
CA ASP A 323 17.18 -26.03 15.47
C ASP A 323 17.76 -24.91 14.57
N GLY A 324 17.26 -23.67 14.71
CA GLY A 324 17.87 -22.50 14.08
C GLY A 324 16.93 -21.34 13.77
N GLN A 325 17.53 -20.17 13.51
CA GLN A 325 16.85 -18.98 13.01
C GLN A 325 17.62 -18.43 11.82
N LEU A 326 17.02 -18.46 10.64
CA LEU A 326 17.61 -18.05 9.36
C LEU A 326 17.08 -16.68 8.95
N TYR A 327 17.95 -15.80 8.45
CA TYR A 327 17.59 -14.48 7.97
C TYR A 327 18.13 -14.26 6.56
N VAL A 328 17.27 -13.74 5.68
CA VAL A 328 17.65 -13.30 4.32
C VAL A 328 16.95 -11.99 4.00
N ASP A 329 17.71 -10.96 3.63
CA ASP A 329 17.19 -9.76 3.00
C ASP A 329 17.04 -9.99 1.49
N LEU A 330 15.80 -10.00 1.00
CA LEU A 330 15.44 -10.20 -0.40
C LEU A 330 15.63 -8.94 -1.26
N ARG A 331 15.98 -7.80 -0.65
CA ARG A 331 16.34 -6.53 -1.30
C ARG A 331 15.26 -6.02 -2.26
N GLY A 332 14.00 -6.40 -2.04
CA GLY A 332 12.90 -6.15 -2.95
C GLY A 332 12.62 -4.67 -3.20
N PHE A 333 12.97 -3.82 -2.23
CA PHE A 333 12.85 -2.37 -2.29
C PHE A 333 14.17 -1.67 -1.90
N SER A 334 15.32 -2.30 -2.17
CA SER A 334 16.62 -1.66 -1.93
C SER A 334 16.83 -0.47 -2.89
N PRO A 335 17.27 0.70 -2.41
CA PRO A 335 17.49 1.85 -3.27
C PRO A 335 18.75 1.71 -4.14
N VAL A 336 19.72 0.89 -3.70
CA VAL A 336 21.09 0.79 -4.26
C VAL A 336 21.33 -0.52 -5.02
N SER A 337 20.56 -1.57 -4.75
CA SER A 337 20.79 -2.91 -5.30
C SER A 337 19.54 -3.50 -5.92
N ALA A 338 19.70 -4.30 -6.97
CA ALA A 338 18.59 -5.06 -7.54
C ALA A 338 18.02 -6.06 -6.51
N PRO A 339 16.72 -6.42 -6.61
CA PRO A 339 16.14 -7.48 -5.80
C PRO A 339 16.96 -8.77 -5.90
N LEU A 340 17.10 -9.47 -4.78
CA LEU A 340 17.85 -10.71 -4.71
C LEU A 340 17.17 -11.77 -5.60
N PRO A 341 17.86 -12.35 -6.60
CA PRO A 341 17.34 -13.48 -7.35
C PRO A 341 17.08 -14.67 -6.42
N VAL A 342 16.03 -15.44 -6.71
CA VAL A 342 15.60 -16.52 -5.81
C VAL A 342 16.63 -17.64 -5.74
N GLU A 343 17.33 -17.90 -6.84
CA GLU A 343 18.44 -18.84 -6.92
C GLU A 343 19.58 -18.45 -6.00
N GLU A 344 19.85 -17.14 -5.86
CA GLU A 344 20.85 -16.63 -4.94
C GLU A 344 20.35 -16.72 -3.49
N ALA A 345 19.09 -16.40 -3.23
CA ALA A 345 18.48 -16.51 -1.91
C ALA A 345 18.53 -17.94 -1.35
N VAL A 346 18.25 -18.96 -2.18
CA VAL A 346 18.37 -20.38 -1.80
C VAL A 346 19.83 -20.73 -1.49
N ARG A 347 20.80 -20.28 -2.29
CA ARG A 347 22.23 -20.52 -2.01
C ARG A 347 22.68 -19.87 -0.71
N VAL A 348 22.17 -18.66 -0.40
CA VAL A 348 22.42 -18.00 0.88
C VAL A 348 21.86 -18.84 2.03
N LEU A 349 20.63 -19.33 1.92
CA LEU A 349 20.02 -20.22 2.94
C LEU A 349 20.81 -21.51 3.12
N LEU A 350 21.19 -22.18 2.03
CA LEU A 350 22.02 -23.39 2.06
C LEU A 350 23.40 -23.12 2.68
N GLY A 351 23.98 -21.95 2.39
CA GLY A 351 25.22 -21.50 3.03
C GLY A 351 25.07 -21.24 4.54
N LEU A 352 23.97 -20.62 4.97
CA LEU A 352 23.63 -20.42 6.39
C LEU A 352 23.42 -21.75 7.13
N LEU A 353 22.88 -22.73 6.41
CA LEU A 353 22.75 -24.12 6.83
C LEU A 353 24.07 -24.90 6.74
N GLN A 354 25.19 -24.24 6.44
CA GLN A 354 26.54 -24.81 6.39
C GLN A 354 26.69 -25.95 5.36
N VAL A 355 25.92 -25.93 4.27
CA VAL A 355 26.13 -26.84 3.14
C VAL A 355 27.44 -26.45 2.44
N PRO A 356 28.45 -27.34 2.39
CA PRO A 356 29.70 -27.04 1.71
C PRO A 356 29.48 -26.78 0.21
N HIS A 357 30.26 -25.86 -0.37
CA HIS A 357 30.12 -25.50 -1.80
C HIS A 357 30.19 -26.71 -2.75
N HIS A 358 30.99 -27.73 -2.43
CA HIS A 358 31.10 -28.94 -3.25
C HIS A 358 29.87 -29.86 -3.18
N ARG A 359 29.00 -29.71 -2.16
CA ARG A 359 27.72 -30.41 -2.03
C ARG A 359 26.54 -29.59 -2.57
N MET A 360 26.79 -28.38 -3.04
CA MET A 360 25.76 -27.52 -3.60
C MET A 360 25.33 -28.06 -4.96
N PRO A 361 24.06 -28.47 -5.15
CA PRO A 361 23.59 -28.97 -6.44
C PRO A 361 23.72 -27.90 -7.54
N ALA A 362 23.89 -28.32 -8.79
CA ALA A 362 24.09 -27.41 -9.91
C ALA A 362 22.79 -26.71 -10.33
N THR A 363 21.65 -27.38 -10.16
CA THR A 363 20.35 -26.87 -10.60
C THR A 363 19.55 -26.24 -9.46
N PHE A 364 18.68 -25.30 -9.80
CA PHE A 364 17.82 -24.62 -8.84
C PHE A 364 16.81 -25.59 -8.17
N GLU A 365 16.22 -26.51 -8.93
CA GLU A 365 15.26 -27.49 -8.39
C GLU A 365 15.90 -28.40 -7.35
N GLU A 366 17.12 -28.88 -7.61
CA GLU A 366 17.87 -29.70 -6.66
C GLU A 366 18.30 -28.89 -5.43
N GLN A 367 18.66 -27.61 -5.58
CA GLN A 367 18.96 -26.72 -4.45
C GLN A 367 17.73 -26.52 -3.55
N ILE A 368 16.54 -26.35 -4.14
CA ILE A 368 15.27 -26.26 -3.40
C ILE A 368 14.96 -27.59 -2.69
N ALA A 369 15.13 -28.72 -3.38
CA ALA A 369 14.89 -30.05 -2.82
C ALA A 369 15.83 -30.32 -1.64
N LEU A 370 17.11 -29.97 -1.77
CA LEU A 370 18.09 -30.06 -0.69
C LEU A 370 17.73 -29.14 0.48
N TYR A 371 17.38 -27.89 0.22
CA TYR A 371 16.95 -26.94 1.25
C TYR A 371 15.76 -27.47 2.05
N ARG A 372 14.74 -28.02 1.37
CA ARG A 372 13.57 -28.61 2.02
C ARG A 372 13.94 -29.86 2.81
N SER A 373 14.67 -30.80 2.22
CA SER A 373 15.16 -32.01 2.90
C SER A 373 15.90 -31.68 4.20
N LEU A 374 16.71 -30.63 4.18
CA LEU A 374 17.48 -30.18 5.33
C LEU A 374 16.64 -29.54 6.44
N LEU A 375 15.44 -29.02 6.14
CA LEU A 375 14.49 -28.49 7.11
C LEU A 375 13.48 -29.52 7.62
N ALA A 376 13.44 -30.71 7.02
CA ALA A 376 12.49 -31.75 7.39
C ALA A 376 12.65 -32.19 8.86
N GLY A 377 11.56 -32.19 9.62
CA GLY A 377 11.53 -32.60 11.02
C GLY A 377 12.19 -31.63 12.01
N ARG A 378 12.44 -30.38 11.60
CA ARG A 378 13.19 -29.39 12.41
C ARG A 378 12.37 -28.15 12.73
N ARG A 379 12.54 -27.64 13.94
CA ARG A 379 11.93 -26.41 14.43
C ARG A 379 12.81 -25.22 14.10
N VAL A 380 12.62 -24.69 12.89
CA VAL A 380 13.39 -23.56 12.34
C VAL A 380 12.48 -22.36 12.08
N LEU A 381 12.95 -21.17 12.42
CA LEU A 381 12.35 -19.91 12.02
C LEU A 381 13.07 -19.36 10.79
N VAL A 382 12.33 -19.06 9.72
CA VAL A 382 12.88 -18.42 8.50
C VAL A 382 12.33 -17.00 8.41
N LEU A 383 13.19 -15.99 8.48
CA LEU A 383 12.85 -14.59 8.33
C LEU A 383 13.30 -14.08 6.96
N LEU A 384 12.33 -13.84 6.08
CA LEU A 384 12.51 -13.30 4.74
C LEU A 384 12.17 -11.80 4.75
N ASP A 385 13.19 -10.96 4.82
CA ASP A 385 13.03 -9.51 4.92
C ASP A 385 12.92 -8.85 3.54
N ASN A 386 12.11 -7.79 3.46
CA ASN A 386 12.03 -6.90 2.30
C ASN A 386 11.61 -7.58 0.98
N ALA A 387 10.65 -8.51 1.04
CA ALA A 387 10.10 -9.20 -0.12
C ALA A 387 9.30 -8.26 -1.05
N ARG A 388 9.53 -8.34 -2.38
CA ARG A 388 8.81 -7.54 -3.38
C ARG A 388 7.52 -8.20 -3.85
N ASN A 389 7.56 -9.50 -4.11
CA ASN A 389 6.45 -10.25 -4.70
C ASN A 389 6.40 -11.70 -4.16
N PRO A 390 5.25 -12.40 -4.31
CA PRO A 390 5.10 -13.78 -3.85
C PRO A 390 6.09 -14.78 -4.48
N ASP A 391 6.50 -14.55 -5.73
CA ASP A 391 7.38 -15.46 -6.46
C ASP A 391 8.80 -15.50 -5.90
N GLN A 392 9.24 -14.41 -5.23
CA GLN A 392 10.49 -14.41 -4.46
C GLN A 392 10.43 -15.28 -3.20
N VAL A 393 9.25 -15.50 -2.67
CA VAL A 393 9.03 -16.12 -1.35
C VAL A 393 8.66 -17.58 -1.48
N ARG A 394 7.75 -17.94 -2.41
CA ARG A 394 7.20 -19.30 -2.56
C ARG A 394 8.27 -20.40 -2.59
N PRO A 395 9.39 -20.27 -3.33
CA PRO A 395 10.39 -21.34 -3.38
C PRO A 395 11.14 -21.52 -2.06
N LEU A 396 11.18 -20.48 -1.22
CA LEU A 396 11.88 -20.45 0.08
C LEU A 396 11.01 -20.95 1.24
N LEU A 397 9.71 -21.19 1.00
CA LEU A 397 8.79 -21.68 2.03
C LEU A 397 9.09 -23.16 2.35
N PRO A 398 9.35 -23.49 3.64
CA PRO A 398 9.42 -24.87 4.08
C PRO A 398 8.03 -25.51 3.98
N PRO A 399 7.92 -26.80 3.62
CA PRO A 399 6.63 -27.48 3.53
C PRO A 399 6.15 -28.09 4.85
N TYR A 400 6.96 -28.05 5.92
CA TYR A 400 6.74 -28.82 7.15
C TYR A 400 6.17 -27.97 8.31
N PRO A 401 5.27 -28.51 9.14
CA PRO A 401 4.59 -27.77 10.20
C PRO A 401 5.49 -27.33 11.35
N GLU A 402 6.66 -27.94 11.51
CA GLU A 402 7.63 -27.57 12.55
C GLU A 402 8.36 -26.26 12.24
N ALA A 403 8.30 -25.79 10.99
CA ALA A 403 8.94 -24.55 10.56
C ALA A 403 7.94 -23.39 10.46
N LEU A 404 8.38 -22.19 10.87
CA LEU A 404 7.63 -20.96 10.72
C LEU A 404 8.37 -20.01 9.79
N THR A 405 7.66 -19.41 8.84
CA THR A 405 8.22 -18.37 7.97
C THR A 405 7.59 -17.02 8.25
N LEU A 406 8.42 -16.04 8.60
CA LEU A 406 8.07 -14.64 8.71
C LEU A 406 8.56 -13.90 7.48
N VAL A 407 7.66 -13.20 6.81
CA VAL A 407 7.95 -12.45 5.58
C VAL A 407 7.66 -10.99 5.86
N THR A 408 8.64 -10.10 5.72
CA THR A 408 8.36 -8.66 5.72
C THR A 408 8.29 -8.17 4.28
N GLY A 409 7.31 -7.32 3.99
CA GLY A 409 7.10 -6.79 2.65
C GLY A 409 6.47 -5.41 2.71
N ARG A 410 6.67 -4.62 1.66
CA ARG A 410 5.94 -3.35 1.52
C ARG A 410 4.60 -3.52 0.83
N THR A 411 4.25 -4.72 0.38
CA THR A 411 2.93 -5.05 -0.18
C THR A 411 2.32 -6.17 0.65
N ALA A 412 1.00 -6.36 0.55
CA ALA A 412 0.31 -7.42 1.29
C ALA A 412 0.62 -8.84 0.77
N LEU A 413 1.37 -8.99 -0.33
CA LEU A 413 1.72 -10.27 -0.97
C LEU A 413 0.52 -11.22 -1.08
N THR A 414 -0.63 -10.71 -1.55
CA THR A 414 -1.94 -11.39 -1.52
C THR A 414 -1.94 -12.78 -2.15
N GLY A 415 -1.04 -13.06 -3.10
CA GLY A 415 -0.79 -14.39 -3.63
C GLY A 415 -0.49 -15.41 -2.51
N LEU A 416 0.36 -15.08 -1.55
CA LEU A 416 0.74 -15.96 -0.43
C LEU A 416 -0.44 -16.26 0.51
N ILE A 417 -1.36 -15.31 0.63
CA ILE A 417 -2.58 -15.48 1.43
C ILE A 417 -3.54 -16.43 0.71
N ALA A 418 -3.72 -16.22 -0.60
CA ALA A 418 -4.69 -16.96 -1.40
C ALA A 418 -4.27 -18.42 -1.66
N THR A 419 -2.98 -18.68 -1.90
CA THR A 419 -2.49 -20.02 -2.27
C THR A 419 -1.84 -20.79 -1.13
N GLU A 420 -1.17 -20.13 -0.19
CA GLU A 420 -0.42 -20.77 0.91
C GLU A 420 -1.05 -20.50 2.28
N GLY A 421 -2.21 -19.82 2.33
CA GLY A 421 -2.93 -19.57 3.58
C GLY A 421 -2.17 -18.67 4.56
N ALA A 422 -1.27 -17.81 4.07
CA ALA A 422 -0.43 -16.98 4.92
C ALA A 422 -1.26 -15.98 5.77
N HIS A 423 -0.90 -15.85 7.05
CA HIS A 423 -1.49 -14.84 7.94
C HIS A 423 -0.98 -13.44 7.58
N LEU A 424 -1.88 -12.47 7.43
CA LEU A 424 -1.50 -11.08 7.14
C LEU A 424 -1.55 -10.22 8.39
N LEU A 425 -0.40 -9.68 8.79
CA LEU A 425 -0.28 -8.65 9.81
C LEU A 425 0.00 -7.30 9.15
N ARG A 426 -0.97 -6.38 9.19
CA ARG A 426 -0.81 -5.01 8.67
C ARG A 426 -0.29 -4.09 9.76
N LEU A 427 0.87 -3.46 9.51
CA LEU A 427 1.47 -2.49 10.40
C LEU A 427 1.03 -1.07 10.02
N ALA A 428 0.25 -0.43 10.91
CA ALA A 428 -0.09 1.00 10.83
C ALA A 428 1.04 1.86 11.43
N PRO A 429 1.11 3.18 11.22
CA PRO A 429 1.99 4.08 11.99
C PRO A 429 1.73 3.99 13.51
N LEU A 430 2.68 4.43 14.34
CA LEU A 430 2.50 4.47 15.79
C LEU A 430 1.41 5.47 16.17
N SER A 431 0.62 5.13 17.18
CA SER A 431 -0.28 6.10 17.84
C SER A 431 0.53 7.23 18.49
N GLY A 432 -0.12 8.37 18.75
CA GLY A 432 0.54 9.51 19.41
C GLY A 432 1.20 9.14 20.74
N GLU A 433 0.55 8.27 21.52
CA GLU A 433 1.09 7.78 22.78
C GLU A 433 2.33 6.88 22.59
N GLN A 434 2.28 5.93 21.64
CA GLN A 434 3.41 5.06 21.34
C GLN A 434 4.59 5.84 20.75
N ALA A 435 4.32 6.84 19.90
CA ALA A 435 5.32 7.76 19.34
C ALA A 435 5.99 8.60 20.45
N GLY A 436 5.19 9.12 21.38
CA GLY A 436 5.70 9.82 22.57
C GLY A 436 6.58 8.92 23.44
N ARG A 437 6.19 7.66 23.65
CA ARG A 437 7.03 6.66 24.36
C ARG A 437 8.36 6.41 23.66
N LEU A 438 8.36 6.33 22.32
CA LEU A 438 9.58 6.17 21.52
C LEU A 438 10.53 7.36 21.69
N LEU A 439 10.01 8.59 21.55
CA LEU A 439 10.81 9.81 21.72
C LEU A 439 11.32 9.94 23.16
N ALA A 440 10.49 9.69 24.16
CA ALA A 440 10.88 9.76 25.57
C ALA A 440 12.02 8.79 25.92
N ARG A 441 12.07 7.59 25.32
CA ARG A 441 13.18 6.66 25.52
C ARG A 441 14.49 7.11 24.87
N ARG A 442 14.43 7.91 23.78
CA ARG A 442 15.61 8.42 23.07
C ARG A 442 16.12 9.76 23.61
N LEU A 443 15.21 10.66 23.95
CA LEU A 443 15.51 12.04 24.36
C LEU A 443 15.46 12.26 25.88
N GLY A 444 14.90 11.31 26.63
CA GLY A 444 14.57 11.47 28.04
C GLY A 444 13.17 12.05 28.25
N ARG A 445 12.50 11.65 29.34
CA ARG A 445 11.15 12.15 29.68
C ARG A 445 11.16 13.63 30.04
N ASP A 446 12.15 14.06 30.81
CA ASP A 446 12.23 15.43 31.34
C ASP A 446 12.25 16.49 30.23
N ARG A 447 13.00 16.25 29.14
CA ARG A 447 13.04 17.15 27.98
C ARG A 447 11.74 17.15 27.19
N LEU A 448 11.09 15.99 27.06
CA LEU A 448 9.85 15.87 26.32
C LEU A 448 8.67 16.55 27.04
N ASP A 449 8.62 16.38 28.37
CA ASP A 449 7.58 16.99 29.21
C ASP A 449 7.77 18.52 29.34
N ALA A 450 9.01 19.00 29.35
CA ALA A 450 9.32 20.43 29.35
C ALA A 450 8.85 21.16 28.07
N GLU A 451 8.86 20.49 26.92
CA GLU A 451 8.46 21.05 25.61
C GLU A 451 7.31 20.24 24.97
N ARG A 452 6.29 19.92 25.76
CA ARG A 452 5.22 18.98 25.35
C ARG A 452 4.49 19.38 24.07
N ALA A 453 4.15 20.66 23.90
CA ALA A 453 3.48 21.13 22.69
C ALA A 453 4.32 20.91 21.42
N ALA A 454 5.63 21.18 21.50
CA ALA A 454 6.55 20.94 20.39
C ALA A 454 6.74 19.45 20.10
N ALA A 455 6.78 18.61 21.13
CA ALA A 455 6.83 17.16 20.98
C ALA A 455 5.57 16.62 20.28
N ASP A 456 4.39 17.08 20.68
CA ASP A 456 3.12 16.71 20.05
C ASP A 456 3.07 17.18 18.59
N ASP A 457 3.61 18.36 18.28
CA ASP A 457 3.74 18.85 16.92
C ASP A 457 4.68 18.00 16.07
N ILE A 458 5.85 17.60 16.59
CA ILE A 458 6.77 16.67 15.92
C ILE A 458 6.06 15.33 15.65
N ILE A 459 5.37 14.77 16.64
CA ILE A 459 4.65 13.49 16.51
C ILE A 459 3.58 13.56 15.43
N ARG A 460 2.77 14.63 15.45
CA ARG A 460 1.73 14.92 14.45
C ARG A 460 2.34 15.03 13.06
N THR A 461 3.44 15.76 12.93
CA THR A 461 4.07 16.08 11.64
C THR A 461 4.84 14.90 11.04
N CYS A 462 5.46 14.06 11.87
CA CYS A 462 6.02 12.77 11.46
C CYS A 462 4.94 11.69 11.25
N ALA A 463 3.68 12.01 11.60
CA ALA A 463 2.49 11.17 11.51
C ALA A 463 2.73 9.72 11.99
N GLY A 464 3.44 9.60 13.12
CA GLY A 464 3.68 8.33 13.82
C GLY A 464 4.68 7.37 13.17
N LEU A 465 5.43 7.77 12.14
CA LEU A 465 6.42 6.89 11.50
C LEU A 465 7.68 6.75 12.37
N PRO A 466 8.03 5.52 12.85
CA PRO A 466 9.20 5.30 13.70
C PRO A 466 10.53 5.77 13.09
N LEU A 467 10.70 5.62 11.77
CA LEU A 467 11.90 6.07 11.08
C LEU A 467 12.03 7.61 11.14
N ALA A 468 10.96 8.34 10.83
CA ALA A 468 10.96 9.81 10.87
C ALA A 468 11.23 10.33 12.30
N LEU A 469 10.56 9.73 13.29
CA LEU A 469 10.79 10.04 14.71
C LEU A 469 12.22 9.70 15.14
N GLY A 470 12.79 8.61 14.61
CA GLY A 470 14.17 8.20 14.86
C GLY A 470 15.19 9.21 14.32
N VAL A 471 14.96 9.75 13.12
CA VAL A 471 15.78 10.81 12.50
C VAL A 471 15.72 12.10 13.31
N ILE A 472 14.52 12.55 13.68
CA ILE A 472 14.37 13.77 14.50
C ILE A 472 14.97 13.59 15.89
N ALA A 473 14.78 12.44 16.52
CA ALA A 473 15.43 12.15 17.79
C ALA A 473 16.96 12.19 17.67
N ALA A 474 17.54 11.63 16.61
CA ALA A 474 18.98 11.70 16.36
C ALA A 474 19.48 13.14 16.19
N ARG A 475 18.74 13.98 15.43
CA ARG A 475 19.05 15.42 15.28
C ARG A 475 18.97 16.17 16.60
N ALA A 476 17.97 15.88 17.43
CA ALA A 476 17.80 16.52 18.75
C ALA A 476 18.87 16.07 19.77
N ILE A 477 19.40 14.84 19.64
CA ILE A 477 20.55 14.35 20.43
C ILE A 477 21.84 15.03 19.98
N PHE A 478 22.08 15.07 18.67
CA PHE A 478 23.28 15.69 18.09
C PHE A 478 23.33 17.19 18.38
N ASN A 479 22.19 17.87 18.35
CA ASN A 479 22.03 19.28 18.68
C ASN A 479 21.33 19.44 20.04
N ALA A 480 21.98 18.99 21.12
CA ALA A 480 21.40 19.01 22.46
C ALA A 480 20.98 20.41 22.95
N GLY A 481 21.59 21.49 22.42
CA GLY A 481 21.24 22.88 22.74
C GLY A 481 20.08 23.47 21.93
N LEU A 482 19.55 22.75 20.92
CA LEU A 482 18.43 23.21 20.11
C LEU A 482 17.10 22.81 20.78
N PRO A 483 16.16 23.76 21.02
CA PRO A 483 14.84 23.43 21.57
C PRO A 483 14.04 22.58 20.58
N LEU A 484 13.15 21.72 21.11
CA LEU A 484 12.24 20.93 20.27
C LEU A 484 11.29 21.83 19.48
N ALA A 485 10.93 23.00 20.00
CA ALA A 485 10.10 23.98 19.28
C ALA A 485 10.72 24.40 17.94
N ALA A 486 12.04 24.61 17.86
CA ALA A 486 12.70 24.98 16.61
C ALA A 486 12.67 23.84 15.59
N LEU A 487 12.83 22.58 16.04
CA LEU A 487 12.69 21.41 15.17
C LEU A 487 11.24 21.22 14.70
N ALA A 488 10.26 21.53 15.54
CA ALA A 488 8.85 21.50 15.17
C ALA A 488 8.53 22.57 14.12
N GLU A 489 9.04 23.79 14.25
CA GLU A 489 8.88 24.87 13.26
C GLU A 489 9.49 24.51 11.90
N GLU A 490 10.71 23.97 11.87
CA GLU A 490 11.34 23.46 10.63
C GLU A 490 10.48 22.40 9.93
N LEU A 491 9.84 21.54 10.72
CA LEU A 491 8.95 20.50 10.21
C LEU A 491 7.59 21.05 9.76
N GLN A 492 7.10 22.15 10.30
CA GLN A 492 5.78 22.67 9.93
C GLN A 492 5.75 23.22 8.50
N ALA A 493 6.85 23.76 7.98
CA ALA A 493 6.90 24.29 6.61
C ALA A 493 6.78 23.16 5.56
N GLU A 494 5.67 23.14 4.80
CA GLU A 494 5.37 22.07 3.83
C GLU A 494 6.46 21.88 2.76
N THR A 495 7.12 22.96 2.34
CA THR A 495 8.16 22.93 1.30
C THR A 495 9.51 22.38 1.80
N THR A 496 9.83 22.53 3.09
CA THR A 496 11.12 22.11 3.66
C THR A 496 10.99 20.90 4.60
N ARG A 497 9.78 20.37 4.84
CA ARG A 497 9.54 19.28 5.79
C ARG A 497 10.32 18.01 5.46
N LEU A 498 10.41 17.63 4.18
CA LEU A 498 11.22 16.49 3.75
C LEU A 498 12.73 16.79 3.82
N ASP A 499 13.14 18.05 3.63
CA ASP A 499 14.54 18.47 3.83
C ASP A 499 14.95 18.38 5.30
N ALA A 500 14.07 18.75 6.22
CA ALA A 500 14.28 18.64 7.66
C ALA A 500 14.43 17.17 8.13
N LEU A 501 13.95 16.20 7.33
CA LEU A 501 14.05 14.76 7.60
C LEU A 501 15.17 14.08 6.80
N ARG A 502 16.06 14.85 6.16
CA ARG A 502 17.20 14.31 5.42
C ARG A 502 18.29 13.80 6.35
N THR A 503 18.90 12.67 5.98
CA THR A 503 20.08 12.10 6.63
C THR A 503 21.17 11.82 5.60
N ASP A 504 22.43 12.02 5.96
CA ASP A 504 23.56 11.71 5.06
C ASP A 504 23.83 10.20 4.92
N GLU A 505 23.15 9.36 5.72
CA GLU A 505 23.24 7.89 5.65
C GLU A 505 22.25 7.30 4.64
N LEU A 506 22.77 6.44 3.75
CA LEU A 506 21.98 5.70 2.75
C LEU A 506 21.04 4.70 3.43
N GLY A 507 19.73 4.82 3.17
CA GLY A 507 18.69 3.90 3.68
C GLY A 507 17.85 4.46 4.84
N THR A 508 18.23 5.60 5.43
CA THR A 508 17.43 6.33 6.43
C THR A 508 16.76 7.58 5.89
N ASP A 509 17.14 8.06 4.69
CA ASP A 509 16.47 9.17 4.00
C ASP A 509 15.06 8.74 3.54
N LEU A 510 14.05 9.46 4.00
CA LEU A 510 12.65 9.20 3.67
C LEU A 510 12.37 9.34 2.16
N ARG A 511 13.07 10.22 1.43
CA ARG A 511 12.90 10.35 -0.02
C ARG A 511 13.32 9.09 -0.76
N GLU A 512 14.41 8.46 -0.33
CA GLU A 512 14.85 7.17 -0.89
C GLU A 512 13.92 6.02 -0.47
N VAL A 513 13.39 6.07 0.76
CA VAL A 513 12.40 5.10 1.23
C VAL A 513 11.11 5.20 0.41
N PHE A 514 10.56 6.38 0.16
CA PHE A 514 9.36 6.51 -0.69
C PHE A 514 9.70 6.28 -2.17
N GLY A 515 10.85 6.75 -2.64
CA GLY A 515 11.33 6.62 -4.01
C GLY A 515 11.55 5.17 -4.45
N SER A 516 11.97 4.29 -3.54
CA SER A 516 12.06 2.85 -3.82
C SER A 516 10.69 2.20 -4.07
N SER A 517 9.63 2.63 -3.36
CA SER A 517 8.25 2.19 -3.68
C SER A 517 7.73 2.80 -4.98
N TYR A 518 8.08 4.06 -5.25
CA TYR A 518 7.67 4.79 -6.45
C TYR A 518 8.28 4.23 -7.75
N ARG A 519 9.58 3.90 -7.74
CA ARG A 519 10.31 3.36 -8.91
C ARG A 519 9.76 2.02 -9.42
N VAL A 520 9.04 1.28 -8.59
CA VAL A 520 8.44 -0.02 -8.93
C VAL A 520 7.09 0.14 -9.64
N LEU A 521 6.47 1.32 -9.58
CA LEU A 521 5.17 1.58 -10.19
C LEU A 521 5.24 1.56 -11.72
N ALA A 522 4.18 1.04 -12.35
CA ALA A 522 3.99 1.21 -13.78
C ALA A 522 3.85 2.71 -14.13
N PRO A 523 4.29 3.17 -15.31
CA PRO A 523 4.31 4.59 -15.66
C PRO A 523 2.97 5.32 -15.45
N ALA A 524 1.85 4.67 -15.79
CA ALA A 524 0.51 5.25 -15.58
C ALA A 524 0.14 5.39 -14.08
N THR A 525 0.61 4.47 -13.24
CA THR A 525 0.37 4.48 -11.78
C THR A 525 1.26 5.52 -11.09
N ALA A 526 2.50 5.66 -11.54
CA ALA A 526 3.43 6.71 -11.11
C ALA A 526 2.86 8.11 -11.42
N ARG A 527 2.35 8.31 -12.64
CA ARG A 527 1.69 9.57 -13.03
C ARG A 527 0.41 9.84 -12.23
N ALA A 528 -0.38 8.80 -11.92
CA ALA A 528 -1.54 8.94 -11.04
C ALA A 528 -1.16 9.35 -9.61
N PHE A 529 -0.06 8.79 -9.06
CA PHE A 529 0.48 9.19 -7.76
C PHE A 529 0.89 10.68 -7.75
N ALA A 530 1.59 11.12 -8.80
CA ALA A 530 1.94 12.54 -8.96
C ALA A 530 0.69 13.44 -9.07
N HIS A 531 -0.35 13.03 -9.79
CA HIS A 531 -1.61 13.78 -9.84
C HIS A 531 -2.30 13.85 -8.48
N LEU A 532 -2.31 12.78 -7.69
CA LEU A 532 -2.88 12.78 -6.33
C LEU A 532 -2.15 13.74 -5.38
N GLY A 533 -0.86 14.03 -5.62
CA GLY A 533 -0.13 15.07 -4.89
C GLY A 533 -0.75 16.47 -5.01
N LEU A 534 -1.50 16.74 -6.09
CA LEU A 534 -2.19 18.01 -6.31
C LEU A 534 -3.55 18.10 -5.57
N ALA A 535 -4.01 17.02 -4.93
CA ALA A 535 -5.27 17.03 -4.20
C ALA A 535 -5.13 17.82 -2.89
N PRO A 536 -6.00 18.82 -2.62
CA PRO A 536 -5.81 19.77 -1.51
C PRO A 536 -6.41 19.27 -0.18
N GLY A 537 -7.19 18.18 -0.20
CA GLY A 537 -7.96 17.66 0.94
C GLY A 537 -7.22 16.62 1.79
N PRO A 538 -7.78 16.27 2.95
CA PRO A 538 -7.24 15.20 3.81
C PRO A 538 -7.38 13.81 3.17
N ASP A 539 -8.33 13.67 2.25
CA ASP A 539 -8.59 12.48 1.45
C ASP A 539 -9.16 12.88 0.08
N ILE A 540 -9.50 11.88 -0.74
CA ILE A 540 -10.16 12.10 -2.01
C ILE A 540 -11.13 10.96 -2.33
N GLY A 541 -12.36 11.30 -2.73
CA GLY A 541 -13.34 10.34 -3.23
C GLY A 541 -12.95 9.77 -4.60
N LEU A 542 -13.32 8.53 -4.90
CA LEU A 542 -13.01 7.87 -6.17
C LEU A 542 -13.42 8.70 -7.42
N PRO A 543 -14.63 9.30 -7.50
CA PRO A 543 -15.00 10.11 -8.65
C PRO A 543 -14.13 11.37 -8.80
N ALA A 544 -13.80 12.04 -7.68
CA ALA A 544 -12.91 13.20 -7.68
C ALA A 544 -11.49 12.83 -8.13
N ALA A 545 -10.97 11.69 -7.65
CA ALA A 545 -9.67 11.16 -8.07
C ALA A 545 -9.65 10.83 -9.58
N ALA A 546 -10.74 10.31 -10.12
CA ALA A 546 -10.87 10.03 -11.54
C ALA A 546 -10.80 11.33 -12.38
N GLY A 547 -11.49 12.39 -11.95
CA GLY A 547 -11.41 13.72 -12.55
C GLY A 547 -10.00 14.30 -12.51
N LEU A 548 -9.36 14.25 -11.34
CA LEU A 548 -7.99 14.73 -11.14
C LEU A 548 -6.98 14.01 -12.06
N ILE A 549 -7.03 12.68 -12.10
CA ILE A 549 -6.13 11.85 -12.93
C ILE A 549 -6.45 12.01 -14.43
N GLY A 550 -7.69 12.33 -14.81
CA GLY A 550 -8.11 12.45 -16.20
C GLY A 550 -8.44 11.10 -16.85
N HIS A 551 -9.01 10.17 -16.07
CA HIS A 551 -9.39 8.84 -16.55
C HIS A 551 -10.80 8.46 -16.10
N PRO A 552 -11.51 7.56 -16.84
CA PRO A 552 -12.78 7.03 -16.38
C PRO A 552 -12.66 6.37 -14.99
N VAL A 553 -13.73 6.44 -14.20
CA VAL A 553 -13.80 5.91 -12.82
C VAL A 553 -13.28 4.47 -12.70
N ALA A 554 -13.60 3.60 -13.67
CA ALA A 554 -13.13 2.22 -13.69
C ALA A 554 -11.59 2.13 -13.79
N ARG A 555 -10.97 2.94 -14.66
CA ARG A 555 -9.51 2.97 -14.82
C ARG A 555 -8.83 3.61 -13.62
N ALA A 556 -9.39 4.69 -13.09
CA ALA A 556 -8.91 5.33 -11.87
C ALA A 556 -8.89 4.34 -10.70
N ARG A 557 -9.97 3.55 -10.51
CA ARG A 557 -10.03 2.51 -9.48
C ARG A 557 -8.86 1.52 -9.56
N THR A 558 -8.52 1.02 -10.75
CA THR A 558 -7.38 0.10 -10.93
C THR A 558 -6.04 0.75 -10.57
N LEU A 559 -5.87 2.04 -10.90
CA LEU A 559 -4.66 2.80 -10.55
C LEU A 559 -4.56 3.01 -9.03
N LEU A 560 -5.66 3.41 -8.38
CA LEU A 560 -5.71 3.58 -6.92
C LEU A 560 -5.49 2.26 -6.17
N GLN A 561 -6.04 1.14 -6.66
CA GLN A 561 -5.78 -0.20 -6.12
C GLN A 561 -4.31 -0.60 -6.24
N SER A 562 -3.65 -0.23 -7.34
CA SER A 562 -2.21 -0.46 -7.51
C SER A 562 -1.39 0.36 -6.51
N LEU A 563 -1.78 1.61 -6.25
CA LEU A 563 -1.15 2.47 -5.23
C LEU A 563 -1.39 1.97 -3.80
N GLU A 564 -2.59 1.44 -3.53
CA GLU A 564 -2.92 0.81 -2.26
C GLU A 564 -2.09 -0.45 -2.03
N THR A 565 -1.93 -1.27 -3.07
CA THR A 565 -1.05 -2.46 -3.01
C THR A 565 0.40 -2.08 -2.74
N ALA A 566 0.83 -0.91 -3.22
CA ALA A 566 2.16 -0.35 -2.94
C ALA A 566 2.25 0.40 -1.60
N HIS A 567 1.16 0.46 -0.81
CA HIS A 567 1.04 1.21 0.44
C HIS A 567 1.43 2.69 0.32
N LEU A 568 1.20 3.30 -0.85
CA LEU A 568 1.35 4.75 -1.06
C LEU A 568 0.04 5.51 -0.83
N LEU A 569 -1.06 4.75 -0.74
CA LEU A 569 -2.42 5.22 -0.56
C LEU A 569 -3.15 4.17 0.29
N TRP A 570 -4.17 4.54 1.04
CA TRP A 570 -5.08 3.56 1.65
C TRP A 570 -6.53 4.02 1.55
N GLN A 571 -7.42 3.05 1.58
CA GLN A 571 -8.85 3.28 1.67
C GLN A 571 -9.28 3.21 3.14
N HIS A 572 -9.51 4.36 3.78
CA HIS A 572 -9.94 4.43 5.19
C HIS A 572 -11.46 4.26 5.34
N VAL A 573 -12.23 4.62 4.31
CA VAL A 573 -13.67 4.40 4.16
C VAL A 573 -13.92 3.91 2.73
N PRO A 574 -14.89 3.00 2.48
CA PRO A 574 -15.18 2.54 1.13
C PRO A 574 -15.37 3.70 0.14
N GLY A 575 -14.57 3.71 -0.92
CA GLY A 575 -14.60 4.73 -1.97
C GLY A 575 -13.81 6.02 -1.68
N ARG A 576 -13.21 6.19 -0.49
CA ARG A 576 -12.36 7.35 -0.15
C ARG A 576 -10.93 6.93 0.14
N TYR A 577 -9.99 7.68 -0.42
CA TYR A 577 -8.57 7.35 -0.38
C TYR A 577 -7.77 8.45 0.29
N GLN A 578 -6.82 8.05 1.12
CA GLN A 578 -5.97 8.96 1.89
C GLN A 578 -4.51 8.55 1.73
N MET A 579 -3.64 9.56 1.63
CA MET A 579 -2.19 9.39 1.70
C MET A 579 -1.72 9.74 3.11
N HIS A 580 -0.63 9.12 3.54
CA HIS A 580 0.09 9.59 4.72
C HIS A 580 0.67 10.98 4.46
N ASP A 581 0.74 11.85 5.46
CA ASP A 581 1.20 13.23 5.30
C ASP A 581 2.59 13.33 4.65
N LEU A 582 3.53 12.46 5.05
CA LEU A 582 4.87 12.44 4.44
C LEU A 582 4.87 11.86 3.01
N VAL A 583 3.98 10.92 2.73
CA VAL A 583 3.81 10.36 1.38
C VAL A 583 3.15 11.39 0.46
N ARG A 584 2.21 12.19 0.96
CA ARG A 584 1.57 13.30 0.24
C ARG A 584 2.59 14.37 -0.12
N LEU A 585 3.50 14.74 0.79
CA LEU A 585 4.60 15.67 0.47
C LEU A 585 5.51 15.12 -0.63
N TYR A 586 5.86 13.83 -0.54
CA TYR A 586 6.62 13.20 -1.60
C TYR A 586 5.84 13.19 -2.93
N ALA A 587 4.53 12.96 -2.91
CA ALA A 587 3.67 13.05 -4.09
C ALA A 587 3.64 14.47 -4.69
N ILE A 588 3.66 15.52 -3.86
CA ILE A 588 3.77 16.93 -4.29
C ILE A 588 5.10 17.16 -5.01
N GLU A 589 6.24 16.75 -4.44
CA GLU A 589 7.56 16.83 -5.11
C GLU A 589 7.56 16.07 -6.45
N ARG A 590 6.92 14.88 -6.49
CA ARG A 590 6.76 14.13 -7.75
C ARG A 590 5.86 14.85 -8.75
N ALA A 591 4.81 15.55 -8.31
CA ALA A 591 3.99 16.37 -9.19
C ALA A 591 4.80 17.50 -9.83
N GLU A 592 5.70 18.12 -9.07
CA GLU A 592 6.58 19.18 -9.58
C GLU A 592 7.59 18.66 -10.60
N HIS A 593 8.17 17.49 -10.34
CA HIS A 593 9.22 16.90 -11.16
C HIS A 593 8.71 16.14 -12.39
N ASP A 594 7.60 15.39 -12.26
CA ASP A 594 7.15 14.44 -13.30
C ASP A 594 6.03 14.95 -14.19
N LEU A 595 5.32 16.00 -13.77
CA LEU A 595 4.25 16.61 -14.55
C LEU A 595 4.71 17.95 -15.11
N SER A 596 4.32 18.26 -16.34
CA SER A 596 4.50 19.61 -16.88
C SER A 596 3.61 20.61 -16.14
N ALA A 597 3.96 21.90 -16.17
CA ALA A 597 3.12 22.95 -15.58
C ALA A 597 1.71 22.98 -16.21
N GLU A 598 1.60 22.65 -17.49
CA GLU A 598 0.33 22.53 -18.21
C GLU A 598 -0.49 21.34 -17.70
N ASP A 599 0.13 20.16 -17.53
CA ASP A 599 -0.52 18.96 -17.00
C ASP A 599 -1.02 19.17 -15.57
N ARG A 600 -0.22 19.83 -14.71
CA ARG A 600 -0.63 20.19 -13.35
C ARG A 600 -1.84 21.10 -13.36
N SER A 601 -1.80 22.18 -14.16
CA SER A 601 -2.90 23.13 -14.27
C SER A 601 -4.17 22.48 -14.81
N ALA A 602 -4.05 21.60 -15.81
CA ALA A 602 -5.18 20.85 -16.35
C ALA A 602 -5.78 19.87 -15.33
N ALA A 603 -4.95 19.20 -14.52
CA ALA A 603 -5.41 18.30 -13.46
C ALA A 603 -6.16 19.04 -12.35
N VAL A 604 -5.63 20.18 -11.90
CA VAL A 604 -6.29 21.05 -10.91
C VAL A 604 -7.64 21.54 -11.46
N ARG A 605 -7.69 22.03 -12.70
CA ARG A 605 -8.95 22.47 -13.33
C ARG A 605 -9.99 21.35 -13.36
N ARG A 606 -9.62 20.12 -13.75
CA ARG A 606 -10.57 18.99 -13.76
C ARG A 606 -11.11 18.67 -12.36
N LEU A 607 -10.27 18.71 -11.32
CA LEU A 607 -10.72 18.49 -9.93
C LEU A 607 -11.67 19.59 -9.45
N VAL A 608 -11.32 20.85 -9.73
CA VAL A 608 -12.17 22.01 -9.40
C VAL A 608 -13.51 21.91 -10.12
N ASP A 609 -13.51 21.62 -11.43
CA ASP A 609 -14.73 21.45 -12.21
C ASP A 609 -15.59 20.29 -11.71
N PHE A 610 -14.99 19.16 -11.35
CA PHE A 610 -15.71 18.02 -10.77
C PHE A 610 -16.49 18.44 -9.52
N HIS A 611 -15.81 19.07 -8.58
CA HIS A 611 -16.40 19.52 -7.33
C HIS A 611 -17.43 20.62 -7.54
N LEU A 612 -17.14 21.58 -8.42
CA LEU A 612 -18.04 22.68 -8.73
C LEU A 612 -19.35 22.19 -9.34
N HIS A 613 -19.30 21.39 -10.41
CA HIS A 613 -20.50 20.91 -11.09
C HIS A 613 -21.30 19.95 -10.21
N THR A 614 -20.64 19.02 -9.51
CA THR A 614 -21.33 18.09 -8.60
C THR A 614 -21.98 18.85 -7.43
N SER A 615 -21.29 19.82 -6.83
CA SER A 615 -21.86 20.62 -5.73
C SER A 615 -22.98 21.54 -6.21
N HIS A 616 -22.92 22.02 -7.44
CA HIS A 616 -24.00 22.82 -8.04
C HIS A 616 -25.27 21.98 -8.21
N ASP A 617 -25.18 20.79 -8.80
CA ASP A 617 -26.32 19.87 -8.94
C ASP A 617 -26.86 19.45 -7.57
N ALA A 618 -25.97 19.12 -6.63
CA ALA A 618 -26.34 18.80 -5.25
C ALA A 618 -27.08 19.96 -4.57
N ASN A 619 -26.60 21.19 -4.74
CA ASN A 619 -27.22 22.38 -4.16
C ASN A 619 -28.61 22.66 -4.76
N ARG A 620 -28.81 22.39 -6.06
CA ARG A 620 -30.14 22.48 -6.69
C ARG A 620 -31.12 21.43 -6.14
N LEU A 621 -30.65 20.23 -5.83
CA LEU A 621 -31.46 19.21 -5.14
C LEU A 621 -31.80 19.61 -3.70
N LEU A 622 -30.86 20.25 -2.99
CA LEU A 622 -31.12 20.74 -1.65
C LEU A 622 -32.11 21.91 -1.66
N SER A 623 -31.95 22.89 -2.54
CA SER A 623 -32.81 24.09 -2.61
C SER A 623 -33.39 24.33 -4.00
N PRO A 624 -34.42 23.57 -4.43
CA PRO A 624 -35.02 23.69 -5.76
C PRO A 624 -35.63 25.07 -6.06
N HIS A 625 -36.05 25.79 -5.01
CA HIS A 625 -36.71 27.09 -5.11
C HIS A 625 -35.77 28.28 -4.86
N ARG A 626 -34.45 28.09 -4.94
CA ARG A 626 -33.49 29.19 -4.75
C ARG A 626 -33.69 30.22 -5.89
N ARG A 627 -34.02 31.47 -5.52
CA ARG A 627 -34.34 32.54 -6.50
C ARG A 627 -33.16 32.92 -7.38
N VAL A 628 -31.98 33.12 -6.79
CA VAL A 628 -30.74 33.38 -7.53
C VAL A 628 -30.16 32.04 -7.92
N VAL A 629 -30.01 31.77 -9.22
CA VAL A 629 -29.31 30.59 -9.77
C VAL A 629 -28.18 31.11 -10.64
N ILE A 630 -26.97 30.60 -10.41
CA ILE A 630 -25.81 30.93 -11.24
C ILE A 630 -25.71 29.96 -12.42
N GLU A 631 -25.30 30.46 -13.58
CA GLU A 631 -24.96 29.61 -14.72
C GLU A 631 -23.49 29.18 -14.62
N LEU A 632 -23.24 27.89 -14.81
CA LEU A 632 -21.88 27.35 -14.90
C LEU A 632 -21.47 27.22 -16.36
N GLY A 633 -20.19 27.49 -16.63
CA GLY A 633 -19.57 27.13 -17.92
C GLY A 633 -19.52 25.61 -18.11
N ALA A 634 -19.13 25.15 -19.30
CA ALA A 634 -18.99 23.72 -19.56
C ALA A 634 -17.84 23.12 -18.74
N ALA A 635 -18.08 21.97 -18.09
CA ALA A 635 -17.04 21.21 -17.40
C ALA A 635 -15.91 20.79 -18.34
N ALA A 636 -14.69 20.71 -17.81
CA ALA A 636 -13.54 20.20 -18.53
C ALA A 636 -13.81 18.80 -19.16
N PRO A 637 -13.31 18.55 -20.38
CA PRO A 637 -13.50 17.26 -21.05
C PRO A 637 -13.03 16.07 -20.20
N GLY A 638 -13.83 15.00 -20.19
CA GLY A 638 -13.51 13.76 -19.48
C GLY A 638 -13.75 13.80 -17.97
N CYS A 639 -14.39 14.86 -17.46
CA CYS A 639 -14.70 15.04 -16.04
C CYS A 639 -16.21 15.20 -15.78
N PRO A 640 -17.05 14.16 -16.03
CA PRO A 640 -18.48 14.28 -15.79
C PRO A 640 -18.78 14.46 -14.30
N PRO A 641 -19.76 15.32 -13.93
CA PRO A 641 -20.20 15.45 -12.55
C PRO A 641 -20.76 14.14 -12.01
N HIS A 642 -20.73 13.96 -10.69
CA HIS A 642 -21.33 12.79 -10.05
C HIS A 642 -22.85 12.95 -9.98
N ALA A 643 -23.58 12.09 -10.69
CA ALA A 643 -25.03 12.11 -10.70
C ALA A 643 -25.61 11.69 -9.33
N LEU A 644 -26.32 12.63 -8.69
CA LEU A 644 -27.00 12.42 -7.41
C LEU A 644 -28.51 12.30 -7.65
N PRO A 645 -29.18 11.23 -7.18
CA PRO A 645 -30.58 10.96 -7.54
C PRO A 645 -31.58 11.86 -6.82
N ASP A 646 -31.27 12.31 -5.60
CA ASP A 646 -32.22 13.03 -4.74
C ASP A 646 -31.52 13.91 -3.69
N ALA A 647 -32.32 14.66 -2.92
CA ALA A 647 -31.85 15.56 -1.88
C ALA A 647 -31.14 14.83 -0.71
N ALA A 648 -31.50 13.59 -0.41
CA ALA A 648 -30.88 12.82 0.67
C ALA A 648 -29.45 12.39 0.27
N ALA A 649 -29.28 11.94 -0.98
CA ALA A 649 -27.98 11.64 -1.56
C ALA A 649 -27.10 12.90 -1.63
N ALA A 650 -27.67 14.06 -2.02
CA ALA A 650 -26.97 15.33 -2.01
C ALA A 650 -26.49 15.74 -0.61
N GLN A 651 -27.34 15.57 0.42
CA GLN A 651 -26.97 15.87 1.80
C GLN A 651 -25.84 14.95 2.31
N SER A 652 -25.92 13.65 2.01
CA SER A 652 -24.87 12.69 2.36
C SER A 652 -23.54 13.02 1.66
N TRP A 653 -23.59 13.36 0.38
CA TRP A 653 -22.42 13.73 -0.41
C TRP A 653 -21.75 15.00 0.12
N PHE A 654 -22.51 16.07 0.40
CA PHE A 654 -21.95 17.28 0.99
C PHE A 654 -21.28 17.01 2.35
N ARG A 655 -21.87 16.18 3.20
CA ARG A 655 -21.25 15.79 4.48
C ARG A 655 -19.92 15.08 4.28
N ALA A 656 -19.86 14.17 3.31
CA ALA A 656 -18.64 13.41 3.02
C ALA A 656 -17.55 14.26 2.34
N GLU A 657 -17.92 15.21 1.48
CA GLU A 657 -16.98 16.03 0.70
C GLU A 657 -16.70 17.42 1.30
N HIS A 658 -17.35 17.82 2.40
CA HIS A 658 -17.27 19.19 2.92
C HIS A 658 -15.83 19.69 3.09
N SER A 659 -14.96 18.91 3.73
CA SER A 659 -13.54 19.25 3.91
C SER A 659 -12.80 19.39 2.57
N CYS A 660 -13.12 18.52 1.60
CA CYS A 660 -12.51 18.54 0.27
C CYS A 660 -13.01 19.71 -0.58
N LEU A 661 -14.27 20.11 -0.43
CA LEU A 661 -14.85 21.28 -1.10
C LEU A 661 -14.22 22.58 -0.58
N LEU A 662 -14.06 22.73 0.73
CA LEU A 662 -13.34 23.87 1.32
C LEU A 662 -11.89 23.95 0.84
N ALA A 663 -11.20 22.80 0.79
CA ALA A 663 -9.83 22.73 0.31
C ALA A 663 -9.74 23.04 -1.20
N THR A 664 -10.70 22.55 -2.00
CA THR A 664 -10.77 22.80 -3.45
C THR A 664 -11.06 24.26 -3.75
N GLN A 665 -11.88 24.94 -2.95
CA GLN A 665 -12.11 26.38 -3.11
C GLN A 665 -10.82 27.18 -2.90
N ARG A 666 -10.04 26.85 -1.87
CA ARG A 666 -8.74 27.50 -1.62
C ARG A 666 -7.74 27.19 -2.73
N LEU A 667 -7.73 25.95 -3.23
CA LEU A 667 -6.91 25.56 -4.38
C LEU A 667 -7.29 26.36 -5.62
N ALA A 668 -8.58 26.53 -5.91
CA ALA A 668 -9.05 27.33 -7.03
C ALA A 668 -8.55 28.78 -6.94
N ALA A 669 -8.70 29.42 -5.78
CA ALA A 669 -8.21 30.79 -5.55
C ALA A 669 -6.67 30.88 -5.68
N GLY A 670 -5.92 29.91 -5.14
CA GLY A 670 -4.46 29.89 -5.24
C GLY A 670 -3.91 29.69 -6.66
N HIS A 671 -4.73 29.16 -7.58
CA HIS A 671 -4.37 28.92 -8.98
C HIS A 671 -4.99 29.94 -9.96
N GLY A 672 -5.58 31.04 -9.46
CA GLY A 672 -6.23 32.05 -10.30
C GLY A 672 -7.48 31.57 -11.01
N LEU A 673 -8.13 30.52 -10.50
CA LEU A 673 -9.45 30.04 -10.96
C LEU A 673 -10.55 30.78 -10.20
N ASP A 674 -10.48 32.11 -10.22
CA ASP A 674 -11.25 32.99 -9.34
C ASP A 674 -12.77 32.85 -9.53
N VAL A 675 -13.22 32.64 -10.77
CA VAL A 675 -14.63 32.37 -11.09
C VAL A 675 -15.12 31.11 -10.37
N ALA A 676 -14.36 30.02 -10.44
CA ALA A 676 -14.73 28.77 -9.76
C ALA A 676 -14.68 28.91 -8.23
N ALA A 677 -13.76 29.72 -7.69
CA ALA A 677 -13.61 29.92 -6.25
C ALA A 677 -14.84 30.59 -5.61
N TRP A 678 -15.43 31.61 -6.25
CA TRP A 678 -16.66 32.22 -5.73
C TRP A 678 -17.90 31.35 -6.01
N GLN A 679 -17.95 30.65 -7.15
CA GLN A 679 -19.06 29.75 -7.46
C GLN A 679 -19.11 28.56 -6.49
N LEU A 680 -17.97 28.04 -6.04
CA LEU A 680 -17.91 27.02 -4.98
C LEU A 680 -18.43 27.53 -3.62
N ALA A 681 -18.22 28.81 -3.27
CA ALA A 681 -18.85 29.39 -2.08
C ALA A 681 -20.38 29.40 -2.23
N TRP A 682 -20.86 29.76 -3.42
CA TRP A 682 -22.28 29.79 -3.73
C TRP A 682 -22.95 28.42 -3.60
N THR A 683 -22.29 27.34 -4.05
CA THR A 683 -22.82 25.97 -3.95
C THR A 683 -22.83 25.44 -2.52
N LEU A 684 -21.90 25.88 -1.67
CA LEU A 684 -21.82 25.49 -0.26
C LEU A 684 -22.83 26.21 0.65
N ASP A 685 -23.31 27.40 0.26
CA ASP A 685 -24.11 28.29 1.09
C ASP A 685 -25.37 27.63 1.69
N THR A 686 -26.18 26.94 0.87
CA THR A 686 -27.39 26.25 1.33
C THR A 686 -27.06 25.16 2.35
N PHE A 687 -25.99 24.39 2.10
CA PHE A 687 -25.59 23.31 2.99
C PHE A 687 -25.12 23.86 4.33
N HIS A 688 -24.30 24.91 4.34
CA HIS A 688 -23.87 25.57 5.58
C HIS A 688 -25.04 26.16 6.36
N LEU A 689 -25.99 26.82 5.68
CA LEU A 689 -27.18 27.39 6.30
C LEU A 689 -28.02 26.32 7.00
N ARG A 690 -28.29 25.19 6.33
CA ARG A 690 -29.11 24.10 6.89
C ARG A 690 -28.48 23.35 8.05
N HIS A 691 -27.15 23.36 8.15
CA HIS A 691 -26.41 22.67 9.21
C HIS A 691 -25.82 23.63 10.24
N ASN A 692 -26.22 24.92 10.21
CA ASN A 692 -25.75 25.95 11.11
C ASN A 692 -24.21 26.09 11.15
N LEU A 693 -23.54 25.92 10.00
CA LEU A 693 -22.08 26.03 9.86
C LEU A 693 -21.66 27.48 9.56
N LEU A 694 -22.07 28.41 10.43
CA LEU A 694 -22.01 29.86 10.19
C LEU A 694 -20.59 30.37 9.95
N GLN A 695 -19.62 29.93 10.76
CA GLN A 695 -18.22 30.34 10.62
C GLN A 695 -17.57 29.78 9.34
N ALA A 696 -17.97 28.56 8.92
CA ALA A 696 -17.52 28.02 7.65
C ALA A 696 -18.07 28.82 6.47
N SER A 697 -19.34 29.25 6.53
CA SER A 697 -19.97 30.10 5.53
C SER A 697 -19.26 31.45 5.38
N VAL A 698 -18.99 32.13 6.49
CA VAL A 698 -18.21 33.38 6.49
C VAL A 698 -16.82 33.14 5.87
N SER A 699 -16.12 32.07 6.27
CA SER A 699 -14.80 31.75 5.70
C SER A 699 -14.85 31.53 4.20
N THR A 700 -15.83 30.80 3.68
CA THR A 700 -15.94 30.54 2.23
C THR A 700 -16.26 31.80 1.44
N TRP A 701 -17.14 32.66 1.98
CA TRP A 701 -17.49 33.92 1.31
C TRP A 701 -16.38 34.96 1.38
N ARG A 702 -15.54 34.97 2.44
CA ARG A 702 -14.32 35.80 2.48
C ARG A 702 -13.30 35.36 1.43
N THR A 703 -13.13 34.05 1.22
CA THR A 703 -12.28 33.54 0.14
C THR A 703 -12.84 33.96 -1.23
N ALA A 704 -14.16 33.89 -1.42
CA ALA A 704 -14.81 34.37 -2.64
C ALA A 704 -14.62 35.87 -2.88
N ALA A 705 -14.74 36.71 -1.84
CA ALA A 705 -14.56 38.16 -1.94
C ALA A 705 -13.13 38.54 -2.36
N ARG A 706 -12.11 37.81 -1.90
CA ARG A 706 -10.73 38.02 -2.37
C ARG A 706 -10.52 37.56 -3.81
N ALA A 707 -11.16 36.46 -4.22
CA ALA A 707 -11.05 35.95 -5.58
C ALA A 707 -11.74 36.90 -6.58
N VAL A 708 -12.88 37.49 -6.20
CA VAL A 708 -13.67 38.33 -7.12
C VAL A 708 -12.95 39.62 -7.51
N GLU A 709 -11.96 40.10 -6.75
CA GLU A 709 -11.15 41.28 -7.10
C GLU A 709 -10.50 41.19 -8.50
N HIS A 710 -10.25 39.98 -9.00
CA HIS A 710 -9.67 39.72 -10.32
C HIS A 710 -10.71 39.40 -11.41
N VAL A 711 -12.00 39.41 -11.08
CA VAL A 711 -13.12 39.16 -12.00
C VAL A 711 -13.65 40.48 -12.52
N SER A 712 -13.81 40.61 -13.85
CA SER A 712 -14.21 41.88 -14.46
C SER A 712 -15.70 42.23 -14.35
N ASP A 713 -16.54 41.29 -13.92
CA ASP A 713 -18.00 41.45 -13.90
C ASP A 713 -18.50 42.14 -12.61
N PRO A 714 -19.02 43.39 -12.69
CA PRO A 714 -19.47 44.14 -11.51
C PRO A 714 -20.62 43.48 -10.74
N ASP A 715 -21.52 42.79 -11.45
CA ASP A 715 -22.68 42.13 -10.83
C ASP A 715 -22.25 40.93 -9.98
N THR A 716 -21.21 40.20 -10.42
CA THR A 716 -20.59 39.14 -9.62
C THR A 716 -19.97 39.71 -8.34
N HIS A 717 -19.30 40.87 -8.39
CA HIS A 717 -18.77 41.50 -7.17
C HIS A 717 -19.89 41.86 -6.20
N ALA A 718 -20.96 42.48 -6.69
CA ALA A 718 -22.12 42.87 -5.89
C ALA A 718 -22.75 41.65 -5.21
N LEU A 719 -22.94 40.56 -5.96
CA LEU A 719 -23.46 39.29 -5.44
C LEU A 719 -22.57 38.70 -4.33
N VAL A 720 -21.25 38.67 -4.54
CA VAL A 720 -20.32 38.11 -3.55
C VAL A 720 -20.32 38.92 -2.26
N HIS A 721 -20.31 40.25 -2.35
CA HIS A 721 -20.43 41.11 -1.17
C HIS A 721 -21.78 40.97 -0.47
N GLN A 722 -22.89 40.88 -1.21
CA GLN A 722 -24.21 40.62 -0.65
C GLN A 722 -24.23 39.28 0.12
N MET A 723 -23.65 38.23 -0.45
CA MET A 723 -23.65 36.91 0.18
C MET A 723 -22.73 36.84 1.39
N LEU A 724 -21.55 37.49 1.35
CA LEU A 724 -20.68 37.64 2.51
C LEU A 724 -21.37 38.42 3.63
N ALA A 725 -22.04 39.52 3.30
CA ALA A 725 -22.79 40.31 4.27
C ALA A 725 -23.87 39.47 4.98
N ARG A 726 -24.62 38.65 4.23
CA ARG A 726 -25.61 37.71 4.79
C ARG A 726 -24.97 36.65 5.67
N ALA A 727 -23.82 36.10 5.28
CA ALA A 727 -23.09 35.14 6.10
C ALA A 727 -22.61 35.76 7.42
N CYS A 728 -22.07 36.98 7.36
CA CYS A 728 -21.65 37.75 8.53
C CYS A 728 -22.81 38.08 9.46
N ALA A 729 -23.96 38.53 8.93
CA ALA A 729 -25.17 38.79 9.72
C ALA A 729 -25.59 37.55 10.51
N ARG A 730 -25.72 36.40 9.83
CA ARG A 730 -26.10 35.13 10.49
C ARG A 730 -25.10 34.69 11.55
N ALA A 731 -23.81 34.97 11.35
CA ALA A 731 -22.75 34.65 12.30
C ALA A 731 -22.62 35.67 13.47
N GLY A 732 -23.44 36.72 13.50
CA GLY A 732 -23.38 37.79 14.52
C GLY A 732 -22.29 38.83 14.28
N HIS A 733 -21.64 38.83 13.11
CA HIS A 733 -20.63 39.83 12.74
C HIS A 733 -21.32 41.07 12.13
N HIS A 734 -22.12 41.77 12.94
CA HIS A 734 -23.04 42.81 12.46
C HIS A 734 -22.33 43.98 11.76
N GLU A 735 -21.19 44.46 12.28
CA GLU A 735 -20.47 45.58 11.66
C GLU A 735 -19.91 45.21 10.27
N GLU A 736 -19.25 44.06 10.16
CA GLU A 736 -18.71 43.54 8.89
C GLU A 736 -19.84 43.29 7.88
N SER A 737 -21.01 42.84 8.35
CA SER A 737 -22.18 42.65 7.51
C SER A 737 -22.64 43.96 6.86
N LEU A 738 -22.81 45.02 7.65
CA LEU A 738 -23.23 46.33 7.15
C LEU A 738 -22.24 46.92 6.16
N THR A 739 -20.94 46.79 6.41
CA THR A 739 -19.89 47.22 5.47
C THR A 739 -20.04 46.52 4.12
N HIS A 740 -20.22 45.20 4.11
CA HIS A 740 -20.35 44.46 2.86
C HIS A 740 -21.70 44.66 2.16
N PHE A 741 -22.79 44.93 2.88
CA PHE A 741 -24.04 45.32 2.25
C PHE A 741 -23.95 46.69 1.58
N ALA A 742 -23.32 47.68 2.22
CA ALA A 742 -23.09 48.97 1.60
C ALA A 742 -22.25 48.84 0.31
N GLU A 743 -21.20 48.03 0.36
CA GLU A 743 -20.31 47.73 -0.76
C GLU A 743 -21.03 47.02 -1.91
N ALA A 744 -21.97 46.11 -1.60
CA ALA A 744 -22.84 45.47 -2.59
C ALA A 744 -23.84 46.45 -3.20
N LEU A 745 -24.44 47.32 -2.38
CA LEU A 745 -25.40 48.33 -2.82
C LEU A 745 -24.76 49.29 -3.83
N THR A 746 -23.59 49.85 -3.51
CA THR A 746 -22.86 50.75 -4.41
C THR A 746 -22.59 50.10 -5.77
N ARG A 747 -22.23 48.80 -5.80
CA ARG A 747 -22.01 48.10 -7.08
C ARG A 747 -23.28 47.86 -7.87
N TYR A 748 -24.37 47.50 -7.21
CA TYR A 748 -25.66 47.37 -7.91
C TYR A 748 -26.20 48.73 -8.38
N GLU A 749 -25.86 49.82 -7.71
CA GLU A 749 -26.12 51.18 -8.18
C GLU A 749 -25.29 51.51 -9.43
N ASP A 750 -24.00 51.18 -9.42
CA ASP A 750 -23.10 51.39 -10.55
C ASP A 750 -23.49 50.54 -11.78
N SER A 751 -23.94 49.30 -11.58
CA SER A 751 -24.41 48.43 -12.68
C SER A 751 -25.83 48.71 -13.13
N GLY A 752 -26.62 49.44 -12.33
CA GLY A 752 -28.02 49.71 -12.60
C GLY A 752 -28.97 48.54 -12.33
N ASP A 753 -28.52 47.49 -11.64
CA ASP A 753 -29.36 46.36 -11.24
C ASP A 753 -30.32 46.76 -10.11
N LEU A 754 -31.53 47.18 -10.51
CA LEU A 754 -32.59 47.57 -9.59
C LEU A 754 -33.02 46.43 -8.65
N ALA A 755 -32.95 45.18 -9.10
CA ALA A 755 -33.35 44.03 -8.28
C ALA A 755 -32.29 43.72 -7.21
N GLY A 756 -31.01 43.78 -7.57
CA GLY A 756 -29.90 43.71 -6.63
C GLY A 756 -29.99 44.82 -5.57
N GLN A 757 -30.22 46.07 -5.98
CA GLN A 757 -30.41 47.20 -5.07
C GLN A 757 -31.57 46.94 -4.10
N ALA A 758 -32.76 46.55 -4.59
CA ALA A 758 -33.94 46.33 -3.75
C ALA A 758 -33.70 45.24 -2.70
N HIS A 759 -33.07 44.13 -3.11
CA HIS A 759 -32.77 43.03 -2.19
C HIS A 759 -31.71 43.38 -1.15
N VAL A 760 -30.70 44.18 -1.51
CA VAL A 760 -29.69 44.65 -0.56
C VAL A 760 -30.29 45.66 0.42
N GLN A 761 -31.13 46.58 -0.05
CA GLN A 761 -31.84 47.53 0.81
C GLN A 761 -32.72 46.81 1.84
N HIS A 762 -33.50 45.81 1.40
CA HIS A 762 -34.29 45.00 2.34
C HIS A 762 -33.40 44.21 3.31
N ALA A 763 -32.27 43.67 2.85
CA ALA A 763 -31.34 42.96 3.74
C ALA A 763 -30.62 43.88 4.75
N LEU A 764 -30.29 45.11 4.37
CA LEU A 764 -29.79 46.15 5.27
C LEU A 764 -30.81 46.46 6.36
N ALA A 765 -32.10 46.55 6.01
CA ALA A 765 -33.15 46.77 6.99
C ALA A 765 -33.22 45.66 8.03
N ILE A 766 -33.15 44.38 7.61
CA ILE A 766 -33.10 43.24 8.54
C ILE A 766 -31.85 43.32 9.44
N ALA A 767 -30.70 43.69 8.87
CA ALA A 767 -29.47 43.82 9.65
C ALA A 767 -29.53 44.96 10.70
N TRP A 768 -30.29 46.02 10.43
CA TRP A 768 -30.56 47.09 11.40
C TRP A 768 -31.62 46.70 12.44
N GLU A 769 -32.62 45.91 12.05
CA GLU A 769 -33.61 45.33 12.97
C GLU A 769 -32.93 44.43 14.00
N ASP A 770 -31.98 43.58 13.59
CA ASP A 770 -31.16 42.75 14.48
C ASP A 770 -30.32 43.57 15.49
N ARG A 771 -30.09 44.86 15.21
CA ARG A 771 -29.38 45.80 16.10
C ARG A 771 -30.31 46.67 16.94
N GLU A 772 -31.62 46.45 16.86
CA GLU A 772 -32.64 47.26 17.55
C GLU A 772 -32.57 48.76 17.15
N GLU A 773 -32.23 49.07 15.89
CA GLU A 773 -32.22 50.43 15.32
C GLU A 773 -33.33 50.62 14.25
N PRO A 774 -34.62 50.63 14.65
CA PRO A 774 -35.74 50.62 13.72
C PRO A 774 -35.82 51.86 12.81
N GLU A 775 -35.31 53.03 13.21
CA GLU A 775 -35.27 54.22 12.34
C GLU A 775 -34.43 54.00 11.09
N ARG A 776 -33.31 53.29 11.22
CA ARG A 776 -32.45 52.95 10.07
C ARG A 776 -33.09 51.88 9.21
N ALA A 777 -33.75 50.89 9.83
CA ALA A 777 -34.48 49.86 9.10
C ALA A 777 -35.59 50.47 8.23
N VAL A 778 -36.37 51.41 8.77
CA VAL A 778 -37.42 52.13 8.02
C VAL A 778 -36.86 52.82 6.78
N PHE A 779 -35.76 53.57 6.90
CA PHE A 779 -35.13 54.24 5.75
C PHE A 779 -34.80 53.27 4.62
N HIS A 780 -34.17 52.13 4.93
CA HIS A 780 -33.79 51.14 3.94
C HIS A 780 -35.01 50.41 3.34
N LEU A 781 -36.09 50.22 4.11
CA LEU A 781 -37.34 49.61 3.62
C LEU A 781 -38.10 50.52 2.65
N GLU A 782 -38.14 51.82 2.91
CA GLU A 782 -38.73 52.81 2.01
C GLU A 782 -38.01 52.82 0.65
N GLU A 783 -36.68 52.78 0.65
CA GLU A 783 -35.91 52.65 -0.59
C GLU A 783 -36.13 51.31 -1.29
N ALA A 784 -36.17 50.19 -0.55
CA ALA A 784 -36.48 48.87 -1.11
C ALA A 784 -37.86 48.86 -1.79
N LEU A 785 -38.90 49.43 -1.17
CA LEU A 785 -40.26 49.51 -1.73
C LEU A 785 -40.31 50.37 -2.99
N ARG A 786 -39.61 51.51 -3.00
CA ARG A 786 -39.50 52.36 -4.20
C ARG A 786 -38.89 51.61 -5.38
N LEU A 787 -37.98 50.67 -5.12
CA LEU A 787 -37.35 49.82 -6.13
C LEU A 787 -38.26 48.64 -6.53
N TYR A 788 -38.86 47.92 -5.58
CA TYR A 788 -39.78 46.81 -5.87
C TYR A 788 -40.99 47.25 -6.69
N ALA A 789 -41.53 48.45 -6.46
CA ALA A 789 -42.60 49.03 -7.26
C ALA A 789 -42.25 49.18 -8.76
N LYS A 790 -40.96 49.17 -9.12
CA LYS A 790 -40.48 49.20 -10.51
C LYS A 790 -40.23 47.81 -11.11
N LEU A 791 -40.17 46.77 -10.28
CA LEU A 791 -39.71 45.43 -10.63
C LEU A 791 -40.82 44.40 -10.84
N ASP A 792 -42.08 44.74 -10.55
CA ASP A 792 -43.23 43.83 -10.62
C ASP A 792 -43.01 42.50 -9.84
N ASP A 793 -42.36 42.58 -8.67
CA ASP A 793 -42.23 41.47 -7.70
C ASP A 793 -43.17 41.69 -6.50
N PRO A 794 -44.45 41.29 -6.60
CA PRO A 794 -45.45 41.56 -5.58
C PRO A 794 -45.23 40.78 -4.28
N VAL A 795 -44.45 39.69 -4.32
CA VAL A 795 -44.13 38.91 -3.11
C VAL A 795 -43.01 39.59 -2.33
N ALA A 796 -41.96 40.07 -3.00
CA ALA A 796 -40.90 40.84 -2.35
C ALA A 796 -41.43 42.19 -1.84
N GLU A 797 -42.29 42.86 -2.60
CA GLU A 797 -42.99 44.08 -2.19
C GLU A 797 -43.82 43.85 -0.91
N ALA A 798 -44.62 42.79 -0.86
CA ALA A 798 -45.42 42.47 0.32
C ALA A 798 -44.56 42.19 1.56
N ASN A 799 -43.44 41.49 1.39
CA ASN A 799 -42.53 41.20 2.50
C ASN A 799 -41.84 42.47 3.01
N ALA A 800 -41.45 43.38 2.11
CA ALA A 800 -40.89 44.67 2.49
C ALA A 800 -41.95 45.57 3.18
N LEU A 801 -43.20 45.57 2.70
CA LEU A 801 -44.32 46.29 3.34
C LEU A 801 -44.59 45.78 4.75
N ASN A 802 -44.59 44.46 4.96
CA ASN A 802 -44.75 43.89 6.29
C ASN A 802 -43.56 44.26 7.20
N SER A 803 -42.33 44.17 6.69
CA SER A 803 -41.13 44.54 7.46
C SER A 803 -41.15 46.03 7.83
N LEU A 804 -41.64 46.90 6.93
CA LEU A 804 -41.80 48.33 7.19
C LEU A 804 -42.86 48.56 8.27
N GLY A 805 -43.99 47.88 8.15
CA GLY A 805 -45.05 47.98 9.15
C GLY A 805 -44.59 47.52 10.54
N TRP A 806 -43.83 46.43 10.62
CA TRP A 806 -43.22 45.97 11.87
C TRP A 806 -42.29 47.02 12.49
N ASN A 807 -41.33 47.55 11.73
CA ASN A 807 -40.39 48.55 12.24
C ASN A 807 -41.07 49.89 12.60
N GLN A 808 -42.12 50.29 11.88
CA GLN A 808 -42.96 51.44 12.26
C GLN A 808 -43.73 51.21 13.56
N ALA A 809 -44.19 49.97 13.81
CA ALA A 809 -44.85 49.61 15.06
C ALA A 809 -43.90 49.71 16.26
N LEU A 810 -42.62 49.30 16.08
CA LEU A 810 -41.58 49.48 17.10
C LEU A 810 -41.31 50.96 17.42
N LEU A 811 -41.46 51.84 16.42
CA LEU A 811 -41.42 53.29 16.57
C LEU A 811 -42.73 53.92 17.07
N THR A 812 -43.71 53.10 17.46
CA THR A 812 -45.05 53.51 17.92
C THR A 812 -45.94 54.21 16.88
N ASP A 813 -45.56 54.20 15.60
CA ASP A 813 -46.43 54.64 14.50
C ASP A 813 -47.39 53.50 14.08
N PHE A 814 -48.35 53.20 14.95
CA PHE A 814 -49.32 52.13 14.72
C PHE A 814 -50.22 52.38 13.49
N ALA A 815 -50.48 53.64 13.15
CA ALA A 815 -51.34 54.00 12.02
C ALA A 815 -50.64 53.80 10.66
N GLY A 816 -49.36 54.18 10.56
CA GLY A 816 -48.51 53.85 9.42
C GLY A 816 -48.32 52.34 9.30
N ALA A 817 -47.97 51.69 10.40
CA ALA A 817 -47.73 50.26 10.47
C ALA A 817 -48.93 49.43 9.98
N ARG A 818 -50.13 49.70 10.49
CA ARG A 818 -51.36 49.01 10.09
C ARG A 818 -51.61 49.12 8.59
N ARG A 819 -51.49 50.31 8.01
CA ARG A 819 -51.72 50.52 6.56
C ARG A 819 -50.77 49.67 5.71
N ASN A 820 -49.48 49.65 6.05
CA ASN A 820 -48.47 48.90 5.31
C ASN A 820 -48.68 47.38 5.46
N CYS A 821 -48.96 46.88 6.66
CA CYS A 821 -49.25 45.47 6.88
C CYS A 821 -50.57 45.04 6.19
N GLU A 822 -51.62 45.86 6.17
CA GLU A 822 -52.86 45.54 5.45
C GLU A 822 -52.63 45.43 3.93
N GLN A 823 -51.81 46.31 3.36
CA GLN A 823 -51.41 46.24 1.95
C GLN A 823 -50.59 44.96 1.67
N ALA A 824 -49.62 44.63 2.52
CA ALA A 824 -48.86 43.39 2.44
C ALA A 824 -49.78 42.15 2.46
N LEU A 825 -50.77 42.13 3.36
CA LEU A 825 -51.70 41.02 3.52
C LEU A 825 -52.54 40.79 2.25
N VAL A 826 -52.99 41.87 1.59
CA VAL A 826 -53.72 41.79 0.32
C VAL A 826 -52.85 41.17 -0.77
N LEU A 827 -51.60 41.61 -0.90
CA LEU A 827 -50.66 41.07 -1.89
C LEU A 827 -50.34 39.60 -1.64
N GLN A 828 -50.01 39.23 -0.39
CA GLN A 828 -49.71 37.85 -0.01
C GLN A 828 -50.87 36.90 -0.30
N ARG A 829 -52.11 37.30 0.04
CA ARG A 829 -53.32 36.51 -0.28
C ARG A 829 -53.54 36.35 -1.78
N ARG A 830 -53.37 37.44 -2.54
CA ARG A 830 -53.53 37.43 -4.00
C ARG A 830 -52.55 36.47 -4.67
N HIS A 831 -51.32 36.38 -4.15
CA HIS A 831 -50.25 35.56 -4.71
C HIS A 831 -50.08 34.20 -4.02
N GLY A 832 -50.92 33.88 -3.03
CA GLY A 832 -50.87 32.60 -2.32
C GLY A 832 -49.65 32.41 -1.42
N ASP A 833 -48.98 33.49 -1.01
CA ASP A 833 -47.86 33.43 -0.07
C ASP A 833 -48.37 33.23 1.37
N ARG A 834 -48.60 31.96 1.73
CA ARG A 834 -49.12 31.57 3.05
C ARG A 834 -48.15 31.85 4.20
N VAL A 835 -46.84 31.86 3.92
CA VAL A 835 -45.82 32.14 4.95
C VAL A 835 -45.80 33.64 5.23
N GLY A 836 -45.77 34.46 4.18
CA GLY A 836 -45.91 35.91 4.28
C GLY A 836 -47.22 36.31 4.95
N GLU A 837 -48.35 35.70 4.56
CA GLU A 837 -49.67 35.96 5.16
C GLU A 837 -49.65 35.75 6.68
N ALA A 838 -49.05 34.65 7.14
CA ALA A 838 -48.96 34.36 8.56
C ALA A 838 -48.03 35.31 9.31
N ALA A 839 -46.94 35.77 8.69
CA ALA A 839 -46.05 36.78 9.27
C ALA A 839 -46.76 38.13 9.42
N THR A 840 -47.46 38.57 8.38
CA THR A 840 -48.19 39.85 8.38
C THR A 840 -49.36 39.87 9.35
N LEU A 841 -50.08 38.75 9.48
CA LEU A 841 -51.12 38.62 10.50
C LEU A 841 -50.54 38.69 11.91
N ASP A 842 -49.34 38.15 12.15
CA ASP A 842 -48.67 38.30 13.45
C ASP A 842 -48.31 39.76 13.73
N SER A 843 -47.74 40.47 12.75
CA SER A 843 -47.45 41.91 12.84
C SER A 843 -48.71 42.74 13.12
N LEU A 844 -49.82 42.48 12.40
CA LEU A 844 -51.11 43.14 12.65
C LEU A 844 -51.65 42.85 14.04
N GLY A 845 -51.46 41.61 14.54
CA GLY A 845 -51.77 41.25 15.90
C GLY A 845 -50.97 42.08 16.92
N TYR A 846 -49.68 42.27 16.67
CA TYR A 846 -48.80 43.08 17.53
C TYR A 846 -49.21 44.55 17.55
N ILE A 847 -49.50 45.11 16.38
CA ILE A 847 -49.98 46.49 16.22
C ILE A 847 -51.30 46.68 16.97
N ALA A 848 -52.26 45.77 16.79
CA ALA A 848 -53.56 45.83 17.48
C ALA A 848 -53.40 45.67 19.01
N HIS A 849 -52.52 44.78 19.48
CA HIS A 849 -52.25 44.59 20.90
C HIS A 849 -51.74 45.88 21.55
N HIS A 850 -50.70 46.50 20.96
CA HIS A 850 -50.08 47.70 21.49
C HIS A 850 -50.94 48.96 21.27
N GLY A 851 -51.84 48.94 20.28
CA GLY A 851 -52.90 49.92 20.10
C GLY A 851 -54.09 49.78 21.08
N GLY A 852 -54.13 48.73 21.91
CA GLY A 852 -55.20 48.47 22.88
C GLY A 852 -56.44 47.75 22.31
N GLU A 853 -56.38 47.32 21.04
CA GLU A 853 -57.45 46.64 20.31
C GLU A 853 -57.34 45.11 20.47
N TYR A 854 -57.36 44.65 21.72
CA TYR A 854 -57.04 43.25 22.06
C TYR A 854 -57.91 42.19 21.38
N ALA A 855 -59.17 42.49 21.07
CA ALA A 855 -60.05 41.54 20.38
C ALA A 855 -59.60 41.28 18.93
N GLU A 856 -59.14 42.33 18.24
CA GLU A 856 -58.61 42.24 16.88
C GLU A 856 -57.24 41.55 16.88
N ALA A 857 -56.40 41.86 17.88
CA ALA A 857 -55.12 41.17 18.09
C ALA A 857 -55.31 39.65 18.20
N LEU A 858 -56.29 39.19 18.98
CA LEU A 858 -56.60 37.77 19.11
C LEU A 858 -57.03 37.13 17.78
N ASP A 859 -57.87 37.78 16.96
CA ASP A 859 -58.27 37.23 15.64
C ASP A 859 -57.05 37.07 14.72
N HIS A 860 -56.22 38.11 14.63
CA HIS A 860 -55.01 38.11 13.81
C HIS A 860 -54.04 37.01 14.23
N TYR A 861 -53.70 36.93 15.51
CA TYR A 861 -52.79 35.89 15.99
C TYR A 861 -53.36 34.48 15.84
N GLN A 862 -54.67 34.26 16.04
CA GLN A 862 -55.29 32.94 15.84
C GLN A 862 -55.21 32.49 14.37
N ARG A 863 -55.40 33.42 13.42
CA ARG A 863 -55.25 33.14 11.99
C ARG A 863 -53.79 32.90 11.60
N ALA A 864 -52.86 33.70 12.13
CA ALA A 864 -51.42 33.48 11.96
C ALA A 864 -51.02 32.09 12.48
N LEU A 865 -51.52 31.70 13.66
CA LEU A 865 -51.24 30.41 14.29
C LEU A 865 -51.75 29.23 13.44
N ALA A 866 -52.96 29.33 12.88
CA ALA A 866 -53.52 28.31 12.00
C ALA A 866 -52.63 28.08 10.77
N LEU A 867 -52.21 29.17 10.11
CA LEU A 867 -51.32 29.10 8.95
C LEU A 867 -49.91 28.57 9.31
N ARG A 868 -49.34 28.98 10.45
CA ARG A 868 -48.02 28.48 10.91
C ARG A 868 -48.07 26.97 11.20
N ARG A 869 -49.17 26.45 11.73
CA ARG A 869 -49.41 25.02 11.93
C ARG A 869 -49.58 24.25 10.63
N GLU A 870 -50.37 24.77 9.70
CA GLU A 870 -50.53 24.18 8.36
C GLU A 870 -49.20 24.09 7.60
N ASN A 871 -48.33 25.10 7.78
CA ASN A 871 -47.02 25.19 7.14
C ASN A 871 -45.89 24.46 7.90
N GLY A 872 -46.15 23.92 9.09
CA GLY A 872 -45.14 23.25 9.93
C GLY A 872 -44.04 24.16 10.47
N ASN A 873 -44.29 25.47 10.62
CA ASN A 873 -43.30 26.44 11.10
C ASN A 873 -43.33 26.55 12.63
N ALA A 874 -42.84 25.52 13.31
CA ALA A 874 -42.91 25.39 14.77
C ALA A 874 -42.23 26.56 15.53
N GLY A 875 -41.14 27.13 15.02
CA GLY A 875 -40.44 28.22 15.69
C GLY A 875 -41.25 29.52 15.74
N GLN A 876 -41.89 29.83 14.62
CA GLN A 876 -42.82 30.94 14.50
C GLN A 876 -44.14 30.63 15.23
N GLU A 877 -44.60 29.37 15.25
CA GLU A 877 -45.76 28.96 16.04
C GLU A 877 -45.62 29.35 17.52
N ALA A 878 -44.47 29.06 18.13
CA ALA A 878 -44.20 29.37 19.53
C ALA A 878 -44.25 30.87 19.83
N GLU A 879 -43.76 31.70 18.91
CA GLU A 879 -43.77 33.17 19.03
C GLU A 879 -45.18 33.74 18.99
N THR A 880 -46.01 33.31 18.03
CA THR A 880 -47.43 33.68 17.96
C THR A 880 -48.20 33.23 19.21
N LEU A 881 -47.88 32.04 19.76
CA LEU A 881 -48.46 31.56 21.01
C LEU A 881 -48.05 32.43 22.21
N SER A 882 -46.82 32.94 22.22
CA SER A 882 -46.36 33.89 23.24
C SER A 882 -47.14 35.20 23.18
N HIS A 883 -47.26 35.78 21.98
CA HIS A 883 -48.02 37.00 21.74
C HIS A 883 -49.53 36.85 22.07
N LEU A 884 -50.12 35.68 21.77
CA LEU A 884 -51.47 35.33 22.21
C LEU A 884 -51.60 35.33 23.73
N GLY A 885 -50.61 34.77 24.43
CA GLY A 885 -50.61 34.73 25.88
C GLY A 885 -50.53 36.11 26.50
N ASP A 886 -49.66 36.99 25.97
CA ASP A 886 -49.58 38.39 26.39
C ASP A 886 -50.92 39.11 26.19
N THR A 887 -51.59 38.86 25.06
CA THR A 887 -52.91 39.44 24.76
C THR A 887 -54.02 38.91 25.67
N TYR A 888 -54.05 37.61 25.96
CA TYR A 888 -55.00 37.04 26.93
C TYR A 888 -54.78 37.59 28.34
N HIS A 889 -53.52 37.74 28.76
CA HIS A 889 -53.19 38.30 30.06
C HIS A 889 -53.60 39.78 30.17
N ALA A 890 -53.37 40.58 29.13
CA ALA A 890 -53.85 41.97 29.07
C ALA A 890 -55.39 42.06 29.21
N LEU A 891 -56.12 41.08 28.68
CA LEU A 891 -57.57 40.91 28.83
C LEU A 891 -58.00 40.28 30.17
N ARG A 892 -57.08 39.99 31.09
CA ARG A 892 -57.32 39.30 32.38
C ARG A 892 -57.91 37.89 32.22
N ARG A 893 -57.58 37.23 31.10
CA ARG A 893 -57.95 35.84 30.78
C ARG A 893 -56.76 34.92 31.07
N ASP A 894 -56.35 34.88 32.33
CA ASP A 894 -55.09 34.27 32.76
C ASP A 894 -55.05 32.75 32.54
N ALA A 895 -56.20 32.06 32.58
CA ALA A 895 -56.27 30.63 32.29
C ALA A 895 -55.94 30.34 30.81
N GLU A 896 -56.47 31.14 29.88
CA GLU A 896 -56.14 31.04 28.47
C GLU A 896 -54.70 31.45 28.19
N ALA A 897 -54.20 32.50 28.85
CA ALA A 897 -52.80 32.93 28.76
C ALA A 897 -51.84 31.82 29.19
N ALA A 898 -52.08 31.21 30.36
CA ALA A 898 -51.27 30.10 30.87
C ALA A 898 -51.25 28.91 29.90
N ARG A 899 -52.39 28.59 29.28
CA ARG A 899 -52.48 27.48 28.32
C ARG A 899 -51.63 27.73 27.07
N VAL A 900 -51.71 28.91 26.46
CA VAL A 900 -50.94 29.19 25.23
C VAL A 900 -49.46 29.41 25.52
N TRP A 901 -49.09 30.05 26.63
CA TRP A 901 -47.70 30.15 27.08
C TRP A 901 -47.09 28.78 27.38
N SER A 902 -47.84 27.85 27.96
CA SER A 902 -47.36 26.47 28.18
C SER A 902 -47.08 25.74 26.86
N GLN A 903 -47.90 25.98 25.82
CA GLN A 903 -47.65 25.42 24.48
C GLN A 903 -46.40 26.06 23.85
N ALA A 904 -46.24 27.39 23.93
CA ALA A 904 -45.05 28.07 23.46
C ALA A 904 -43.79 27.55 24.15
N LEU A 905 -43.83 27.37 25.47
CA LEU A 905 -42.72 26.87 26.28
C LEU A 905 -42.28 25.47 25.84
N ALA A 906 -43.22 24.55 25.62
CA ALA A 906 -42.89 23.20 25.16
C ALA A 906 -42.15 23.21 23.81
N ILE A 907 -42.58 24.07 22.88
CA ILE A 907 -41.93 24.21 21.58
C ILE A 907 -40.55 24.86 21.70
N TYR A 908 -40.39 25.91 22.51
CA TYR A 908 -39.09 26.54 22.74
C TYR A 908 -38.08 25.60 23.39
N GLN A 909 -38.53 24.72 24.30
CA GLN A 909 -37.69 23.69 24.92
C GLN A 909 -37.24 22.63 23.90
N ASP A 910 -38.15 22.16 23.05
CA ASP A 910 -37.84 21.21 21.97
C ASP A 910 -36.84 21.80 20.96
N GLN A 911 -36.88 23.12 20.76
CA GLN A 911 -35.97 23.85 19.86
C GLN A 911 -34.71 24.39 20.55
N HIS A 912 -34.52 24.14 21.85
CA HIS A 912 -33.40 24.64 22.64
C HIS A 912 -33.23 26.18 22.62
N ARG A 913 -34.33 26.94 22.56
CA ARG A 913 -34.33 28.42 22.58
C ARG A 913 -34.34 28.94 24.02
N THR A 914 -33.17 29.04 24.65
CA THR A 914 -33.01 29.31 26.09
C THR A 914 -33.59 30.65 26.54
N ALA A 915 -33.28 31.75 25.84
CA ALA A 915 -33.76 33.09 26.21
C ALA A 915 -35.31 33.19 26.18
N GLN A 916 -35.94 32.66 25.14
CA GLN A 916 -37.39 32.64 25.00
C GLN A 916 -38.05 31.69 26.03
N THR A 917 -37.39 30.56 26.34
CA THR A 917 -37.81 29.64 27.40
C THR A 917 -37.87 30.34 28.76
N GLU A 918 -36.79 31.05 29.13
CA GLU A 918 -36.72 31.82 30.38
C GLU A 918 -37.77 32.93 30.43
N HIS A 919 -37.98 33.65 29.32
CA HIS A 919 -38.99 34.70 29.22
C HIS A 919 -40.40 34.17 29.49
N VAL A 920 -40.81 33.09 28.81
CA VAL A 920 -42.15 32.51 28.96
C VAL A 920 -42.33 31.86 30.34
N GLN A 921 -41.27 31.25 30.91
CA GLN A 921 -41.29 30.75 32.28
C GLN A 921 -41.52 31.86 33.30
N ALA A 922 -40.87 33.02 33.13
CA ALA A 922 -41.09 34.18 34.00
C ALA A 922 -42.55 34.68 33.92
N ARG A 923 -43.15 34.72 32.71
CA ARG A 923 -44.57 35.06 32.53
C ARG A 923 -45.51 34.09 33.22
N LEU A 924 -45.29 32.78 33.06
CA LEU A 924 -46.07 31.74 33.74
C LEU A 924 -45.92 31.80 35.27
N ALA A 925 -44.71 32.03 35.77
CA ALA A 925 -44.47 32.21 37.20
C ALA A 925 -45.23 33.42 37.75
N ALA A 926 -45.25 34.55 37.01
CA ALA A 926 -45.96 35.76 37.41
C ALA A 926 -47.48 35.56 37.57
N LEU A 927 -48.11 34.66 36.82
CA LEU A 927 -49.53 34.31 36.99
C LEU A 927 -49.83 33.52 38.27
N THR A 928 -48.81 32.88 38.85
CA THR A 928 -48.94 32.01 40.04
C THR A 928 -48.37 32.63 41.31
N ALA A 929 -47.74 33.80 41.19
CA ALA A 929 -47.30 34.60 42.34
C ALA A 929 -48.53 35.17 43.08
N PRO A 930 -48.61 35.02 44.41
CA PRO A 930 -49.79 35.37 45.21
C PRO A 930 -50.07 36.87 45.32
#